data_AF-A0A970ST58-F1
#
_entry.id   AF-A0A970ST58-F1
#
_cell.length_a   1.000
_cell.length_b   1.000
_cell.length_c   1.000
_cell.angle_alpha   90.00
_cell.angle_beta   90.00
_cell.angle_gamma   90.00
#
_symmetry.space_group_name_H-M   'P 1'
#
loop_
_entity.id
_entity.type
_entity.pdbx_description
1 polymer ?
#
loop_
_entity_poly.entity_id
_entity_poly.type
_entity_poly.pdbx_seq_one_letter_code
_entity_poly.pdbx_strand_id
1 'polypeptide(L)'
;MQDKSTELTATTDKKGYGFVNAKNDIKTWYPDSLQLDRGMALEADGIAVELSPISATENKKETARKAVSALAQKVRVSDEKGSSGDAVEYAGVFGDNTSIRYSSTFEGFKEDIIFEANMGINRFSFKLKTGGLSLIKDEDGQYCLTDPSTGECKVSIGELVVTDSRPVPDFKTKYNHFYEVQTVEPDNEYIITAVVDEEYLNSPDTVYPVTVDPTLTVRQTSGSQSRVANDATLYSKQPNLKTGSFNNLWVGNDSGGLNSQGTNYGKERILIKFPTLVSALQSAGITNNMITEARLYMFLSSSATPAATIDAYMFGHSWSESSVTYNNADWNDYTSYQDSTRIQSSSYDYWWWGITGAVKKWRAGQYGGSSNYGLIMISQDESVANKDHSFYSSNYTTISKRPYVKVTYNNASPGVPTPGITSGQVYYLRNANSGKYLDVPKGNSGNGTDLIQYSFNGGANQIFKTVYNSTTGDYALIPMCATGSAVEITNTSPNNYEIVQIWSKPSSGYMNSQRFKIVRNSNGSYKLLSYASSYTKAVVVQGASTANSAKIIQYNDNGATNGNWHFESVESFNYNSTNYNVSLAEECAEYAMLAYDEMELSGGYYVQGDRKDKPYQLLSKLREDGFTVSNNDAVNYQNNKDYDVSYVLARKSVLVNNSLRTLVAVVIRGTDGVEWQGNMDVTGSSYDTFDNHINFATAVAALSVDLDIYLSNKNISDPIYLITGHSRGAAVANLLAEKLNTTAGISNVFAYTFATPNVTKAPNSSRTNIYNFCFKDDFVPQVPLGQEHSWKYDKHGITYDDKVAETLYANNASFRNDMKRFLGGRDADFNSSGTSNLLNHISDKWENVEEYYNNDCYTGPTIPGTPIPITPALALLPINRMTLYEFFHNEVALAATGDPLASVLVLGRSLNSNYFFTPIAVFFVQGQAIYNYIPDTHHAFTYYTAVKYGLFP
;
A
#
# COMPACT_ATOMS: atom_id res chain seq x y z
N MET A 1 -13.75 25.57 0.28
CA MET A 1 -13.57 24.65 -0.86
C MET A 1 -12.09 24.42 -1.06
N GLN A 2 -11.65 23.18 -0.93
CA GLN A 2 -10.32 22.74 -1.35
C GLN A 2 -10.29 22.64 -2.88
N ASP A 3 -9.09 22.70 -3.46
CA ASP A 3 -8.82 22.21 -4.81
C ASP A 3 -9.49 20.83 -4.95
N LYS A 4 -10.37 20.64 -5.94
CA LYS A 4 -10.98 19.34 -6.25
C LYS A 4 -10.31 18.82 -7.50
N SER A 5 -9.77 17.61 -7.44
CA SER A 5 -9.11 16.96 -8.56
C SER A 5 -9.68 15.56 -8.76
N THR A 6 -9.85 15.18 -10.02
CA THR A 6 -10.06 13.79 -10.42
C THR A 6 -8.75 13.11 -10.82
N GLU A 7 -7.60 13.81 -10.69
CA GLU A 7 -6.27 13.21 -10.86
C GLU A 7 -6.07 12.13 -9.79
N LEU A 8 -5.50 11.00 -10.19
CA LEU A 8 -5.17 9.92 -9.27
C LEU A 8 -3.70 10.02 -8.87
N THR A 9 -3.42 10.08 -7.57
CA THR A 9 -2.05 10.05 -7.04
C THR A 9 -1.76 8.69 -6.44
N ALA A 10 -0.53 8.20 -6.61
CA ALA A 10 -0.07 7.05 -5.86
C ALA A 10 -0.15 7.37 -4.35
N THR A 11 -0.52 6.39 -3.53
CA THR A 11 -0.69 6.57 -2.09
C THR A 11 -0.10 5.41 -1.31
N THR A 12 0.33 5.69 -0.10
CA THR A 12 0.65 4.70 0.94
C THR A 12 -0.22 4.91 2.19
N ASP A 13 -1.15 5.86 2.13
CA ASP A 13 -1.94 6.30 3.30
C ASP A 13 -2.96 5.23 3.71
N LYS A 14 -3.29 4.30 2.81
CA LYS A 14 -4.17 3.16 3.05
C LYS A 14 -3.54 1.88 2.51
N LYS A 15 -3.17 0.95 3.41
CA LYS A 15 -2.51 -0.32 3.08
C LYS A 15 -3.34 -1.11 2.05
N GLY A 16 -2.69 -1.54 0.96
CA GLY A 16 -3.32 -2.31 -0.11
C GLY A 16 -4.03 -1.49 -1.20
N TYR A 17 -3.89 -0.16 -1.17
CA TYR A 17 -4.40 0.76 -2.18
C TYR A 17 -3.26 1.49 -2.87
N GLY A 18 -3.20 1.38 -4.20
CA GLY A 18 -2.14 1.94 -5.01
C GLY A 18 -2.39 3.37 -5.43
N PHE A 19 -3.67 3.77 -5.54
CA PHE A 19 -4.03 5.13 -5.93
C PHE A 19 -5.16 5.70 -5.06
N VAL A 20 -5.18 7.01 -4.94
CA VAL A 20 -6.27 7.79 -4.35
C VAL A 20 -6.54 9.00 -5.22
N ASN A 21 -7.77 9.48 -5.28
CA ASN A 21 -8.02 10.78 -5.89
C ASN A 21 -7.27 11.89 -5.12
N ALA A 22 -6.55 12.69 -5.90
CA ALA A 22 -5.87 13.89 -5.41
C ALA A 22 -6.90 14.86 -4.84
N LYS A 23 -6.46 15.74 -3.94
CA LYS A 23 -7.22 16.83 -3.29
C LYS A 23 -8.72 16.81 -3.63
N ASN A 24 -9.50 16.12 -2.82
CA ASN A 24 -10.95 16.07 -2.90
C ASN A 24 -11.51 15.79 -1.49
N ASP A 25 -12.69 16.29 -1.19
CA ASP A 25 -13.40 16.08 0.08
C ASP A 25 -13.99 14.66 0.18
N ILE A 26 -14.32 14.07 -0.97
CA ILE A 26 -14.70 12.68 -1.11
C ILE A 26 -13.48 11.90 -1.57
N LYS A 27 -13.00 10.99 -0.73
CA LYS A 27 -11.85 10.14 -1.02
C LYS A 27 -12.28 8.87 -1.74
N THR A 28 -11.69 8.63 -2.91
CA THR A 28 -11.82 7.36 -3.61
C THR A 28 -10.48 6.65 -3.65
N TRP A 29 -10.45 5.44 -3.12
CA TRP A 29 -9.26 4.62 -2.96
C TRP A 29 -9.32 3.46 -3.95
N TYR A 30 -8.26 3.30 -4.75
CA TYR A 30 -8.12 2.32 -5.81
C TYR A 30 -7.13 1.23 -5.37
N PRO A 31 -7.58 -0.02 -5.17
CA PRO A 31 -6.74 -1.07 -4.61
C PRO A 31 -5.55 -1.41 -5.53
N ASP A 32 -4.42 -1.84 -4.98
CA ASP A 32 -3.27 -2.33 -5.80
C ASP A 32 -3.66 -3.53 -6.68
N SER A 33 -4.64 -4.29 -6.20
CA SER A 33 -5.33 -5.33 -6.94
C SER A 33 -6.75 -5.49 -6.41
N LEU A 34 -7.75 -5.64 -7.29
CA LEU A 34 -9.10 -6.03 -6.86
C LEU A 34 -9.07 -7.45 -6.30
N GLN A 35 -9.65 -7.66 -5.12
CA GLN A 35 -9.79 -8.95 -4.43
C GLN A 35 -11.20 -9.06 -3.81
N LEU A 36 -11.59 -10.26 -3.38
CA LEU A 36 -12.91 -10.52 -2.76
C LEU A 36 -13.15 -9.75 -1.45
N ASP A 37 -12.09 -9.47 -0.71
CA ASP A 37 -12.08 -8.76 0.56
C ASP A 37 -11.53 -7.33 0.46
N ARG A 38 -11.11 -6.91 -0.74
CA ARG A 38 -10.51 -5.60 -1.01
C ARG A 38 -10.96 -5.06 -2.36
N GLY A 39 -11.87 -4.08 -2.31
CA GLY A 39 -12.47 -3.45 -3.47
C GLY A 39 -12.20 -1.95 -3.55
N MET A 40 -12.88 -1.30 -4.49
CA MET A 40 -12.91 0.15 -4.58
C MET A 40 -13.57 0.74 -3.34
N ALA A 41 -12.87 1.62 -2.63
CA ALA A 41 -13.40 2.25 -1.42
C ALA A 41 -13.69 3.73 -1.64
N LEU A 42 -14.79 4.19 -1.05
CA LEU A 42 -15.24 5.57 -1.03
C LEU A 42 -15.44 6.01 0.42
N GLU A 43 -14.86 7.16 0.77
CA GLU A 43 -14.93 7.73 2.11
C GLU A 43 -15.29 9.22 2.04
N ALA A 44 -16.30 9.65 2.79
CA ALA A 44 -16.74 11.03 2.85
C ALA A 44 -17.57 11.29 4.12
N ASP A 45 -17.17 12.22 4.98
CA ASP A 45 -17.90 12.67 6.19
C ASP A 45 -18.90 11.65 6.80
N GLY A 46 -18.37 10.62 7.48
CA GLY A 46 -19.16 9.57 8.11
C GLY A 46 -19.65 8.44 7.19
N ILE A 47 -19.43 8.54 5.88
CA ILE A 47 -19.71 7.51 4.87
C ILE A 47 -18.42 6.73 4.59
N ALA A 48 -18.50 5.40 4.64
CA ALA A 48 -17.45 4.48 4.21
C ALA A 48 -18.09 3.31 3.44
N VAL A 49 -17.89 3.29 2.13
CA VAL A 49 -18.47 2.29 1.22
C VAL A 49 -17.36 1.56 0.47
N GLU A 50 -17.48 0.25 0.31
CA GLU A 50 -16.51 -0.56 -0.43
C GLU A 50 -17.21 -1.50 -1.42
N LEU A 51 -16.78 -1.51 -2.68
CA LEU A 51 -17.34 -2.31 -3.77
C LEU A 51 -16.28 -3.27 -4.32
N SER A 52 -16.48 -4.57 -4.14
CA SER A 52 -15.53 -5.63 -4.53
C SER A 52 -16.15 -6.59 -5.54
N PRO A 53 -15.48 -6.93 -6.66
CA PRO A 53 -16.04 -7.86 -7.66
C PRO A 53 -16.12 -9.30 -7.12
N ILE A 54 -17.10 -10.06 -7.61
CA ILE A 54 -17.29 -11.49 -7.33
C ILE A 54 -17.14 -12.25 -8.65
N SER A 55 -16.17 -13.19 -8.73
CA SER A 55 -15.91 -13.96 -9.96
C SER A 55 -17.13 -14.75 -10.45
N ALA A 56 -17.33 -14.80 -11.77
CA ALA A 56 -18.43 -15.50 -12.44
C ALA A 56 -18.30 -17.03 -12.47
N THR A 57 -17.19 -17.60 -11.99
CA THR A 57 -16.98 -19.06 -12.01
C THR A 57 -17.52 -19.74 -10.75
N GLU A 58 -18.85 -19.78 -10.55
CA GLU A 58 -19.46 -20.80 -9.66
C GLU A 58 -21.01 -20.87 -9.73
N ASN A 59 -21.59 -20.98 -10.95
CA ASN A 59 -22.93 -21.58 -11.07
C ASN A 59 -22.84 -23.11 -10.93
N LYS A 60 -22.57 -23.59 -9.71
CA LYS A 60 -22.98 -24.88 -9.10
C LYS A 60 -22.11 -25.19 -7.88
N LYS A 61 -22.75 -25.19 -6.71
CA LYS A 61 -22.26 -25.62 -5.38
C LYS A 61 -21.24 -24.67 -4.74
N GLU A 62 -21.78 -23.85 -3.83
CA GLU A 62 -21.20 -23.41 -2.57
C GLU A 62 -20.02 -24.29 -2.13
N THR A 63 -18.77 -23.87 -2.44
CA THR A 63 -17.48 -24.09 -1.74
C THR A 63 -16.29 -23.90 -2.71
N ALA A 64 -15.96 -22.66 -3.16
CA ALA A 64 -14.58 -22.12 -3.28
C ALA A 64 -14.57 -20.74 -3.97
N ARG A 65 -14.68 -19.66 -3.19
CA ARG A 65 -14.52 -18.29 -3.71
C ARG A 65 -13.06 -18.04 -4.14
N LYS A 66 -12.71 -18.24 -5.42
CA LYS A 66 -11.40 -17.83 -5.96
C LYS A 66 -11.31 -16.30 -6.03
N ALA A 67 -10.27 -15.74 -5.41
CA ALA A 67 -9.88 -14.35 -5.58
C ALA A 67 -9.51 -14.10 -7.06
N VAL A 68 -10.14 -13.12 -7.67
CA VAL A 68 -9.56 -12.41 -8.79
C VAL A 68 -8.39 -11.63 -8.20
N SER A 69 -7.20 -11.67 -8.79
CA SER A 69 -6.13 -10.72 -8.52
C SER A 69 -5.80 -10.02 -9.84
N ALA A 70 -6.51 -8.95 -10.13
CA ALA A 70 -6.20 -8.10 -11.28
C ALA A 70 -5.33 -6.94 -10.78
N LEU A 71 -4.12 -6.79 -11.30
CA LEU A 71 -3.21 -5.70 -10.90
C LEU A 71 -3.71 -4.36 -11.42
N ALA A 72 -3.63 -3.33 -10.59
CA ALA A 72 -3.98 -1.97 -10.94
C ALA A 72 -3.04 -1.41 -12.01
N GLN A 73 -3.59 -1.05 -13.17
CA GLN A 73 -2.88 -0.24 -14.16
C GLN A 73 -3.51 1.15 -14.21
N LYS A 74 -2.72 2.18 -13.88
CA LYS A 74 -3.16 3.56 -14.13
C LYS A 74 -3.20 3.82 -15.63
N VAL A 75 -4.38 4.09 -16.17
CA VAL A 75 -4.61 4.38 -17.59
C VAL A 75 -5.09 5.82 -17.72
N ARG A 76 -4.67 6.49 -18.80
CA ARG A 76 -5.29 7.75 -19.20
C ARG A 76 -6.45 7.45 -20.12
N VAL A 77 -7.62 7.92 -19.74
CA VAL A 77 -8.80 7.85 -20.61
C VAL A 77 -8.92 9.19 -21.30
N SER A 78 -8.67 9.22 -22.60
CA SER A 78 -9.11 10.32 -23.44
C SER A 78 -10.58 10.13 -23.72
N ASP A 79 -11.41 11.10 -23.35
CA ASP A 79 -12.71 11.21 -24.02
C ASP A 79 -12.47 11.48 -25.53
N GLU A 80 -13.49 11.22 -26.37
CA GLU A 80 -13.39 11.36 -27.84
C GLU A 80 -13.03 12.79 -28.31
N LYS A 81 -12.85 13.74 -27.38
CA LYS A 81 -12.49 15.15 -27.64
C LYS A 81 -11.22 15.62 -26.92
N GLY A 82 -10.40 14.70 -26.38
CA GLY A 82 -9.02 14.97 -25.97
C GLY A 82 -8.83 15.52 -24.55
N SER A 83 -9.82 15.41 -23.65
CA SER A 83 -9.62 15.55 -22.21
C SER A 83 -9.14 14.22 -21.65
N SER A 84 -7.93 14.19 -21.08
CA SER A 84 -7.41 13.01 -20.38
C SER A 84 -7.86 13.02 -18.92
N GLY A 85 -8.67 12.06 -18.49
CA GLY A 85 -8.91 11.71 -17.09
C GLY A 85 -7.98 10.57 -16.65
N ASP A 86 -7.66 10.53 -15.35
CA ASP A 86 -6.97 9.37 -14.77
C ASP A 86 -8.00 8.31 -14.38
N ALA A 87 -7.76 7.07 -14.81
CA ALA A 87 -8.51 5.91 -14.40
C ALA A 87 -7.55 4.80 -13.93
N VAL A 88 -8.08 3.83 -13.20
CA VAL A 88 -7.38 2.59 -12.90
C VAL A 88 -8.13 1.45 -13.57
N GLU A 89 -7.42 0.71 -14.40
CA GLU A 89 -7.96 -0.45 -15.10
C GLU A 89 -7.41 -1.74 -14.49
N TYR A 90 -8.29 -2.72 -14.39
CA TYR A 90 -8.05 -4.04 -13.83
C TYR A 90 -8.47 -5.06 -14.89
N ALA A 91 -7.50 -5.73 -15.51
CA ALA A 91 -7.77 -6.73 -16.55
C ALA A 91 -8.14 -8.10 -15.96
N GLY A 92 -9.00 -8.83 -16.66
CA GLY A 92 -9.33 -10.22 -16.36
C GLY A 92 -10.28 -10.43 -15.18
N VAL A 93 -11.06 -9.41 -14.77
CA VAL A 93 -11.83 -9.47 -13.52
C VAL A 93 -12.95 -10.52 -13.56
N PHE A 94 -13.64 -10.65 -14.69
CA PHE A 94 -14.71 -11.64 -14.89
C PHE A 94 -14.30 -12.74 -15.90
N GLY A 95 -13.00 -12.90 -16.14
CA GLY A 95 -12.43 -13.84 -17.10
C GLY A 95 -11.68 -13.16 -18.24
N ASP A 96 -11.08 -13.96 -19.13
CA ASP A 96 -10.34 -13.46 -20.30
C ASP A 96 -11.24 -12.56 -21.16
N ASN A 97 -10.69 -11.46 -21.67
CA ASN A 97 -11.40 -10.42 -22.44
C ASN A 97 -12.38 -9.54 -21.64
N THR A 98 -12.25 -9.51 -20.31
CA THR A 98 -12.89 -8.49 -19.46
C THR A 98 -11.89 -7.53 -18.87
N SER A 99 -12.30 -6.29 -18.65
CA SER A 99 -11.64 -5.38 -17.71
C SER A 99 -12.66 -4.58 -16.91
N ILE A 100 -12.26 -4.13 -15.73
CA ILE A 100 -13.00 -3.09 -15.01
C ILE A 100 -12.12 -1.86 -14.98
N ARG A 101 -12.68 -0.72 -15.34
CA ARG A 101 -12.00 0.56 -15.28
C ARG A 101 -12.73 1.50 -14.34
N TYR A 102 -12.02 2.01 -13.35
CA TYR A 102 -12.57 3.00 -12.43
C TYR A 102 -12.01 4.39 -12.70
N SER A 103 -12.90 5.35 -12.89
CA SER A 103 -12.56 6.75 -13.10
C SER A 103 -12.96 7.58 -11.88
N SER A 104 -12.09 8.48 -11.40
CA SER A 104 -12.47 9.39 -10.31
C SER A 104 -13.44 10.45 -10.82
N THR A 105 -14.47 10.73 -10.02
CA THR A 105 -15.34 11.90 -10.21
C THR A 105 -15.17 12.83 -9.01
N PHE A 106 -15.65 14.07 -9.12
CA PHE A 106 -15.59 14.99 -8.00
C PHE A 106 -16.43 14.56 -6.80
N GLU A 107 -17.39 13.65 -7.00
CA GLU A 107 -18.38 13.26 -6.01
C GLU A 107 -18.39 11.75 -5.73
N GLY A 108 -17.38 11.03 -6.20
CA GLY A 108 -17.26 9.58 -6.05
C GLY A 108 -16.43 8.98 -7.17
N PHE A 109 -16.92 7.90 -7.76
CA PHE A 109 -16.23 7.23 -8.88
C PHE A 109 -17.23 6.65 -9.87
N LYS A 110 -16.76 6.52 -11.11
CA LYS A 110 -17.43 5.79 -12.19
C LYS A 110 -16.72 4.45 -12.40
N GLU A 111 -17.48 3.40 -12.61
CA GLU A 111 -16.99 2.07 -12.96
C GLU A 111 -17.43 1.75 -14.40
N ASP A 112 -16.52 1.29 -15.23
CA ASP A 112 -16.79 0.77 -16.57
C ASP A 112 -16.40 -0.72 -16.57
N ILE A 113 -17.39 -1.61 -16.67
CA ILE A 113 -17.15 -3.04 -16.93
C ILE A 113 -17.10 -3.22 -18.44
N ILE A 114 -15.93 -3.56 -18.95
CA ILE A 114 -15.63 -3.62 -20.38
C ILE A 114 -15.42 -5.08 -20.76
N PHE A 115 -16.00 -5.51 -21.87
CA PHE A 115 -15.70 -6.82 -22.43
C PHE A 115 -15.62 -6.79 -23.96
N GLU A 116 -14.60 -7.46 -24.48
CA GLU A 116 -14.15 -7.36 -25.89
C GLU A 116 -14.86 -8.33 -26.84
N ALA A 117 -15.65 -9.28 -26.30
CA ALA A 117 -16.43 -10.24 -27.07
C ALA A 117 -17.61 -10.78 -26.24
N ASN A 118 -18.58 -11.43 -26.90
CA ASN A 118 -19.62 -12.19 -26.18
C ASN A 118 -18.98 -13.43 -25.53
N MET A 119 -18.90 -13.43 -24.20
CA MET A 119 -18.28 -14.51 -23.41
C MET A 119 -19.29 -15.53 -22.89
N GLY A 120 -20.58 -15.39 -23.21
CA GLY A 120 -21.64 -16.20 -22.62
C GLY A 120 -21.92 -15.90 -21.14
N ILE A 121 -21.44 -14.76 -20.64
CA ILE A 121 -21.80 -14.22 -19.31
C ILE A 121 -22.50 -12.88 -19.48
N ASN A 122 -23.57 -12.65 -18.71
CA ASN A 122 -24.38 -11.44 -18.74
C ASN A 122 -24.61 -10.85 -17.34
N ARG A 123 -23.92 -11.38 -16.33
CA ARG A 123 -24.12 -11.08 -14.92
C ARG A 123 -22.79 -10.74 -14.27
N PHE A 124 -22.71 -9.53 -13.72
CA PHE A 124 -21.50 -9.00 -13.10
C PHE A 124 -21.82 -8.64 -11.65
N SER A 125 -21.33 -9.45 -10.71
CA SER A 125 -21.70 -9.37 -9.30
C SER A 125 -20.62 -8.68 -8.48
N PHE A 126 -21.05 -7.87 -7.51
CA PHE A 126 -20.18 -7.15 -6.60
C PHE A 126 -20.70 -7.25 -5.18
N LYS A 127 -19.78 -7.43 -4.24
CA LYS A 127 -20.03 -7.27 -2.82
C LYS A 127 -19.91 -5.79 -2.45
N LEU A 128 -20.99 -5.24 -1.91
CA LEU A 128 -21.11 -3.86 -1.46
C LEU A 128 -21.16 -3.83 0.07
N LYS A 129 -20.09 -3.34 0.69
CA LYS A 129 -20.09 -2.98 2.12
C LYS A 129 -20.51 -1.53 2.27
N THR A 130 -21.44 -1.26 3.18
CA THR A 130 -22.14 0.03 3.25
C THR A 130 -21.79 0.87 4.47
N GLY A 131 -21.06 0.30 5.43
CA GLY A 131 -20.62 1.01 6.64
C GLY A 131 -21.79 1.43 7.55
N GLY A 132 -22.88 0.66 7.58
CA GLY A 132 -24.07 0.96 8.38
C GLY A 132 -25.21 1.65 7.62
N LEU A 133 -25.11 1.82 6.30
CA LEU A 133 -26.18 2.39 5.46
C LEU A 133 -27.08 1.29 4.87
N SER A 134 -28.39 1.54 4.83
CA SER A 134 -29.39 0.67 4.22
C SER A 134 -29.46 0.85 2.70
N LEU A 135 -29.43 -0.24 1.92
CA LEU A 135 -29.68 -0.16 0.48
C LEU A 135 -31.18 -0.21 0.19
N ILE A 136 -31.72 0.87 -0.38
CA ILE A 136 -33.13 0.97 -0.81
C ILE A 136 -33.23 1.37 -2.28
N LYS A 137 -34.42 1.20 -2.85
CA LYS A 137 -34.79 1.74 -4.16
C LYS A 137 -35.69 2.96 -3.94
N ASP A 138 -35.33 4.10 -4.53
CA ASP A 138 -36.09 5.35 -4.38
C ASP A 138 -37.35 5.39 -5.27
N GLU A 139 -38.13 6.47 -5.17
CA GLU A 139 -39.40 6.64 -5.88
C GLU A 139 -39.25 6.62 -7.41
N ASP A 140 -38.07 6.98 -7.92
CA ASP A 140 -37.74 6.99 -9.35
C ASP A 140 -37.16 5.63 -9.82
N GLY A 141 -37.00 4.67 -8.90
CA GLY A 141 -36.50 3.34 -9.20
C GLY A 141 -34.97 3.24 -9.20
N GLN A 142 -34.25 4.23 -8.69
CA GLN A 142 -32.79 4.22 -8.54
C GLN A 142 -32.39 3.64 -7.19
N TYR A 143 -31.27 2.91 -7.13
CA TYR A 143 -30.75 2.39 -5.87
C TYR A 143 -29.97 3.46 -5.10
N CYS A 144 -30.20 3.53 -3.79
CA CYS A 144 -29.50 4.43 -2.89
C CYS A 144 -29.15 3.77 -1.54
N LEU A 145 -27.97 4.10 -1.01
CA LEU A 145 -27.60 3.87 0.38
C LEU A 145 -28.12 5.00 1.27
N THR A 146 -29.06 4.68 2.15
CA THR A 146 -29.69 5.61 3.09
C THR A 146 -29.18 5.43 4.50
N ASP A 147 -29.19 6.53 5.25
CA ASP A 147 -29.03 6.47 6.70
C ASP A 147 -30.28 5.77 7.32
N PRO A 148 -30.13 4.65 8.05
CA PRO A 148 -31.26 3.89 8.57
C PRO A 148 -32.12 4.68 9.58
N SER A 149 -31.54 5.69 10.24
CA SER A 149 -32.21 6.48 11.26
C SER A 149 -33.04 7.64 10.69
N THR A 150 -32.59 8.21 9.56
CA THR A 150 -33.23 9.39 8.93
C THR A 150 -33.93 9.08 7.62
N GLY A 151 -33.61 7.96 6.98
CA GLY A 151 -34.05 7.62 5.63
C GLY A 151 -33.38 8.45 4.54
N GLU A 152 -32.41 9.31 4.87
CA GLU A 152 -31.77 10.20 3.91
C GLU A 152 -30.79 9.45 3.00
N CYS A 153 -30.92 9.64 1.70
CA CYS A 153 -30.03 9.07 0.68
C CYS A 153 -28.64 9.72 0.72
N LYS A 154 -27.62 8.95 1.11
CA LYS A 154 -26.22 9.38 1.27
C LYS A 154 -25.33 9.01 0.08
N VAL A 155 -25.59 7.90 -0.60
CA VAL A 155 -24.84 7.49 -1.80
C VAL A 155 -25.79 6.92 -2.86
N SER A 156 -25.78 7.50 -4.05
CA SER A 156 -26.54 6.99 -5.20
C SER A 156 -25.73 5.99 -5.99
N ILE A 157 -26.42 4.95 -6.45
CA ILE A 157 -25.94 4.01 -7.45
C ILE A 157 -26.61 4.38 -8.77
N GLY A 158 -25.80 4.75 -9.75
CA GLY A 158 -26.22 5.20 -11.07
C GLY A 158 -27.02 4.13 -11.81
N GLU A 159 -27.87 4.58 -12.72
CA GLU A 159 -28.59 3.69 -13.62
C GLU A 159 -27.62 2.85 -14.45
N LEU A 160 -28.02 1.61 -14.77
CA LEU A 160 -27.21 0.72 -15.56
C LEU A 160 -27.26 1.14 -17.04
N VAL A 161 -26.23 1.82 -17.52
CA VAL A 161 -26.09 2.18 -18.93
C VAL A 161 -25.20 1.14 -19.61
N VAL A 162 -25.70 0.54 -20.69
CA VAL A 162 -24.96 -0.43 -21.50
C VAL A 162 -24.81 0.14 -22.91
N THR A 163 -23.56 0.23 -23.37
CA THR A 163 -23.21 0.77 -24.69
C THR A 163 -22.24 -0.16 -25.42
N ASP A 164 -22.51 -0.40 -26.69
CA ASP A 164 -21.60 -1.08 -27.60
C ASP A 164 -20.76 -0.08 -28.40
N SER A 165 -19.81 -0.56 -29.18
CA SER A 165 -18.85 0.26 -29.94
C SER A 165 -19.35 0.66 -31.33
N ARG A 166 -20.68 0.68 -31.58
CA ARG A 166 -21.20 1.17 -32.86
C ARG A 166 -21.03 2.68 -33.01
N PRO A 167 -20.72 3.19 -34.22
CA PRO A 167 -20.58 4.63 -34.46
C PRO A 167 -21.88 5.44 -34.32
N VAL A 168 -23.04 4.78 -34.40
CA VAL A 168 -24.38 5.39 -34.25
C VAL A 168 -25.23 4.45 -33.40
N PRO A 169 -25.65 4.85 -32.20
CA PRO A 169 -26.50 4.01 -31.35
C PRO A 169 -27.88 3.77 -31.98
N ASP A 170 -28.37 2.53 -31.95
CA ASP A 170 -29.75 2.23 -32.34
C ASP A 170 -30.69 2.49 -31.16
N PHE A 171 -31.48 3.56 -31.26
CA PHE A 171 -32.47 3.95 -30.24
C PHE A 171 -33.84 3.26 -30.42
N LYS A 172 -34.01 2.35 -31.38
CA LYS A 172 -35.32 1.76 -31.70
C LYS A 172 -35.68 0.53 -30.86
N THR A 173 -34.68 -0.23 -30.42
CA THR A 173 -34.89 -1.48 -29.67
C THR A 173 -34.56 -1.24 -28.19
N LYS A 174 -35.52 -1.47 -27.30
CA LYS A 174 -35.31 -1.35 -25.85
C LYS A 174 -34.91 -2.71 -25.28
N TYR A 175 -33.74 -2.76 -24.65
CA TYR A 175 -33.24 -3.93 -23.93
C TYR A 175 -33.43 -3.73 -22.42
N ASN A 176 -33.65 -4.82 -21.70
CA ASN A 176 -33.98 -4.81 -20.29
C ASN A 176 -32.74 -5.07 -19.42
N HIS A 177 -31.92 -4.04 -19.23
CA HIS A 177 -30.79 -4.06 -18.30
C HIS A 177 -31.26 -3.65 -16.90
N PHE A 178 -30.82 -4.36 -15.85
CA PHE A 178 -31.25 -4.06 -14.47
C PHE A 178 -30.23 -4.53 -13.43
N TYR A 179 -30.40 -4.06 -12.20
CA TYR A 179 -29.68 -4.60 -11.04
C TYR A 179 -30.54 -5.61 -10.28
N GLU A 180 -29.92 -6.73 -9.89
CA GLU A 180 -30.42 -7.59 -8.82
C GLU A 180 -29.67 -7.29 -7.52
N VAL A 181 -30.36 -7.35 -6.40
CA VAL A 181 -29.79 -7.09 -5.08
C VAL A 181 -30.14 -8.24 -4.15
N GLN A 182 -29.13 -8.77 -3.47
CA GLN A 182 -29.26 -9.73 -2.39
C GLN A 182 -28.69 -9.11 -1.10
N THR A 183 -29.48 -9.08 -0.05
CA THR A 183 -28.98 -8.71 1.29
C THR A 183 -28.16 -9.86 1.86
N VAL A 184 -26.91 -9.60 2.26
CA VAL A 184 -26.06 -10.55 2.99
C VAL A 184 -26.18 -10.29 4.49
N GLU A 185 -25.97 -9.04 4.88
CA GLU A 185 -26.14 -8.54 6.24
C GLU A 185 -26.91 -7.20 6.15
N PRO A 186 -28.11 -7.08 6.74
CA PRO A 186 -28.88 -5.85 6.71
C PRO A 186 -28.04 -4.64 7.15
N ASP A 187 -28.14 -3.55 6.38
CA ASP A 187 -27.48 -2.26 6.62
C ASP A 187 -25.94 -2.29 6.59
N ASN A 188 -25.33 -3.44 6.30
CA ASN A 188 -23.88 -3.60 6.33
C ASN A 188 -23.31 -4.21 5.04
N GLU A 189 -23.94 -5.24 4.48
CA GLU A 189 -23.40 -5.97 3.33
C GLU A 189 -24.50 -6.45 2.37
N TYR A 190 -24.31 -6.16 1.09
CA TYR A 190 -25.19 -6.57 -0.01
C TYR A 190 -24.38 -7.16 -1.16
N ILE A 191 -24.99 -8.01 -1.97
CA ILE A 191 -24.50 -8.38 -3.30
C ILE A 191 -25.36 -7.65 -4.33
N ILE A 192 -24.73 -6.81 -5.14
CA ILE A 192 -25.37 -6.13 -6.28
C ILE A 192 -24.87 -6.76 -7.57
N THR A 193 -25.80 -7.14 -8.44
CA THR A 193 -25.50 -7.80 -9.71
C THR A 193 -26.04 -6.97 -10.86
N ALA A 194 -25.15 -6.44 -11.69
CA ALA A 194 -25.50 -5.84 -12.96
C ALA A 194 -25.87 -6.94 -13.95
N VAL A 195 -27.11 -6.94 -14.43
CA VAL A 195 -27.64 -7.89 -15.41
C VAL A 195 -27.78 -7.19 -16.75
N VAL A 196 -26.96 -7.59 -17.71
CA VAL A 196 -27.06 -7.19 -19.11
C VAL A 196 -28.03 -8.12 -19.84
N ASP A 197 -28.80 -7.57 -20.78
CA ASP A 197 -29.82 -8.33 -21.48
C ASP A 197 -29.14 -9.33 -22.43
N GLU A 198 -29.52 -10.61 -22.36
CA GLU A 198 -28.94 -11.64 -23.22
C GLU A 198 -29.29 -11.40 -24.69
N GLU A 199 -30.47 -10.84 -24.99
CA GLU A 199 -30.84 -10.49 -26.36
C GLU A 199 -29.94 -9.40 -26.92
N TYR A 200 -29.49 -8.47 -26.07
CA TYR A 200 -28.51 -7.45 -26.45
C TYR A 200 -27.17 -8.09 -26.79
N LEU A 201 -26.64 -8.97 -25.93
CA LEU A 201 -25.32 -9.58 -26.14
C LEU A 201 -25.28 -10.56 -27.32
N ASN A 202 -26.39 -11.25 -27.58
CA ASN A 202 -26.52 -12.23 -28.66
C ASN A 202 -27.00 -11.61 -29.99
N SER A 203 -27.36 -10.32 -30.00
CA SER A 203 -27.76 -9.64 -31.23
C SER A 203 -26.60 -9.61 -32.24
N PRO A 204 -26.86 -9.96 -33.52
CA PRO A 204 -25.84 -9.85 -34.57
C PRO A 204 -25.40 -8.41 -34.83
N ASP A 205 -26.16 -7.42 -34.34
CA ASP A 205 -25.87 -6.00 -34.51
C ASP A 205 -24.99 -5.42 -33.40
N THR A 206 -24.70 -6.18 -32.33
CA THR A 206 -23.88 -5.70 -31.19
C THR A 206 -22.40 -5.71 -31.55
N VAL A 207 -21.76 -4.54 -31.44
CA VAL A 207 -20.35 -4.36 -31.80
C VAL A 207 -19.50 -4.20 -30.55
N TYR A 208 -18.55 -5.10 -30.35
CA TYR A 208 -17.68 -5.07 -29.17
C TYR A 208 -16.48 -4.10 -29.36
N PRO A 209 -15.90 -3.55 -28.29
CA PRO A 209 -16.23 -3.79 -26.88
C PRO A 209 -17.61 -3.24 -26.46
N VAL A 210 -18.22 -3.94 -25.50
CA VAL A 210 -19.41 -3.46 -24.78
C VAL A 210 -18.95 -2.95 -23.42
N THR A 211 -19.51 -1.81 -23.01
CA THR A 211 -19.24 -1.16 -21.72
C THR A 211 -20.53 -1.10 -20.91
N VAL A 212 -20.45 -1.48 -19.64
CA VAL A 212 -21.51 -1.35 -18.64
C VAL A 212 -21.04 -0.33 -17.61
N ASP A 213 -21.79 0.74 -17.42
CA ASP A 213 -21.36 1.94 -16.67
C ASP A 213 -22.20 2.17 -15.40
N PRO A 214 -21.91 1.49 -14.27
CA PRO A 214 -22.40 1.90 -12.96
C PRO A 214 -21.57 3.05 -12.39
N THR A 215 -22.24 4.04 -11.75
CA THR A 215 -21.57 5.18 -11.10
C THR A 215 -21.97 5.28 -9.63
N LEU A 216 -21.01 5.44 -8.70
CA LEU A 216 -21.31 5.71 -7.29
C LEU A 216 -21.03 7.18 -6.96
N THR A 217 -22.04 7.86 -6.41
CA THR A 217 -21.99 9.31 -6.11
C THR A 217 -22.45 9.59 -4.69
N VAL A 218 -21.63 10.27 -3.89
CA VAL A 218 -22.00 10.77 -2.57
C VAL A 218 -22.97 11.94 -2.72
N ARG A 219 -24.16 11.82 -2.12
CA ARG A 219 -25.11 12.91 -1.97
C ARG A 219 -24.74 13.70 -0.71
N GLN A 220 -24.29 14.94 -0.89
CA GLN A 220 -24.04 15.85 0.22
C GLN A 220 -25.38 16.28 0.84
N THR A 221 -25.46 16.20 2.17
CA THR A 221 -26.64 16.48 2.99
C THR A 221 -27.22 17.86 2.71
N SER A 222 -28.54 17.88 2.59
CA SER A 222 -29.38 19.04 2.32
C SER A 222 -29.07 20.28 3.19
N GLY A 223 -28.68 21.39 2.57
CA GLY A 223 -28.51 22.69 3.25
C GLY A 223 -27.63 23.72 2.54
N SER A 224 -26.78 23.32 1.61
CA SER A 224 -26.02 24.23 0.75
C SER A 224 -25.76 23.53 -0.56
N GLN A 225 -26.56 23.85 -1.57
CA GLN A 225 -26.39 23.28 -2.90
C GLN A 225 -24.95 23.55 -3.37
N SER A 226 -24.23 22.48 -3.71
CA SER A 226 -22.91 22.50 -4.35
C SER A 226 -23.03 23.08 -5.77
N ARG A 227 -23.44 24.35 -5.88
CA ARG A 227 -23.43 25.11 -7.12
C ARG A 227 -22.07 25.80 -7.22
N VAL A 228 -21.24 25.32 -8.15
CA VAL A 228 -19.97 25.97 -8.51
C VAL A 228 -20.17 27.20 -9.39
N ALA A 229 -21.34 27.30 -10.02
CA ALA A 229 -21.74 28.42 -10.87
C ALA A 229 -23.07 29.02 -10.38
N ASN A 230 -23.22 30.32 -10.58
CA ASN A 230 -24.51 30.97 -10.62
C ASN A 230 -24.81 31.24 -12.08
N ASP A 231 -26.02 30.92 -12.55
CA ASP A 231 -26.44 31.14 -13.93
C ASP A 231 -27.92 31.54 -14.07
N ALA A 232 -28.24 32.25 -15.15
CA ALA A 232 -29.60 32.65 -15.46
C ALA A 232 -29.76 32.95 -16.95
N THR A 233 -30.97 32.76 -17.47
CA THR A 233 -31.37 33.25 -18.80
C THR A 233 -32.11 34.57 -18.69
N LEU A 234 -31.77 35.54 -19.53
CA LEU A 234 -32.46 36.80 -19.67
C LEU A 234 -33.33 36.80 -20.92
N TYR A 235 -34.62 37.10 -20.77
CA TYR A 235 -35.60 37.06 -21.84
C TYR A 235 -36.17 38.46 -22.14
N SER A 236 -36.04 38.92 -23.38
CA SER A 236 -36.49 40.25 -23.78
C SER A 236 -38.03 40.44 -23.77
N LYS A 237 -38.80 39.35 -23.89
CA LYS A 237 -40.29 39.38 -23.87
C LYS A 237 -40.88 38.83 -22.58
N GLN A 238 -40.05 38.30 -21.68
CA GLN A 238 -40.44 37.92 -20.31
C GLN A 238 -39.60 38.70 -19.29
N PRO A 239 -39.73 40.04 -19.23
CA PRO A 239 -38.70 40.90 -18.65
C PRO A 239 -38.54 40.81 -17.12
N ASN A 240 -39.49 40.17 -16.44
CA ASN A 240 -39.51 39.95 -15.00
C ASN A 240 -39.33 38.48 -14.61
N LEU A 241 -39.15 37.57 -15.58
CA LEU A 241 -39.00 36.15 -15.31
C LEU A 241 -37.63 35.88 -14.66
N LYS A 242 -37.67 35.25 -13.49
CA LYS A 242 -36.48 34.79 -12.76
C LYS A 242 -36.19 33.36 -13.16
N THR A 243 -35.00 33.12 -13.69
CA THR A 243 -34.65 31.84 -14.34
C THR A 243 -33.50 31.12 -13.65
N GLY A 244 -32.93 31.68 -12.57
CA GLY A 244 -31.80 31.07 -11.86
C GLY A 244 -32.09 29.77 -11.11
N SER A 245 -33.34 29.30 -11.14
CA SER A 245 -33.75 27.97 -10.65
C SER A 245 -34.11 27.00 -11.79
N PHE A 246 -33.97 27.42 -13.05
CA PHE A 246 -34.35 26.60 -14.20
C PHE A 246 -33.24 25.61 -14.51
N ASN A 247 -33.62 24.43 -15.00
CA ASN A 247 -32.68 23.37 -15.38
C ASN A 247 -31.88 23.68 -16.64
N ASN A 248 -32.40 24.56 -17.51
CA ASN A 248 -31.78 24.91 -18.79
C ASN A 248 -31.53 26.42 -18.90
N LEU A 249 -30.45 26.77 -19.59
CA LEU A 249 -30.03 28.10 -19.96
C LEU A 249 -30.22 28.29 -21.47
N TRP A 250 -30.82 29.40 -21.90
CA TRP A 250 -31.16 29.61 -23.32
C TRP A 250 -30.44 30.82 -23.92
N VAL A 251 -30.03 30.68 -25.18
CA VAL A 251 -29.37 31.74 -25.95
C VAL A 251 -29.86 31.73 -27.40
N GLY A 252 -30.20 32.91 -27.93
CA GLY A 252 -30.74 33.06 -29.28
C GLY A 252 -32.02 33.88 -29.31
N ASN A 253 -33.04 33.40 -30.02
CA ASN A 253 -34.33 34.07 -30.12
C ASN A 253 -35.47 33.05 -30.27
N ASP A 254 -36.35 32.95 -29.28
CA ASP A 254 -37.58 32.18 -29.32
C ASP A 254 -38.78 33.10 -29.56
N SER A 255 -39.46 32.91 -30.69
CA SER A 255 -40.65 33.68 -31.06
C SER A 255 -41.97 32.94 -30.79
N GLY A 256 -41.93 31.82 -30.06
CA GLY A 256 -43.09 31.03 -29.64
C GLY A 256 -43.53 29.96 -30.65
N GLY A 257 -42.67 29.60 -31.60
CA GLY A 257 -43.03 28.73 -32.73
C GLY A 257 -42.95 27.22 -32.50
N LEU A 258 -42.36 26.75 -31.39
CA LEU A 258 -41.97 25.34 -31.22
C LEU A 258 -42.45 24.65 -29.92
N ASN A 259 -42.94 25.38 -28.92
CA ASN A 259 -43.48 24.77 -27.69
C ASN A 259 -45.01 24.62 -27.75
N SER A 260 -45.55 23.59 -27.09
CA SER A 260 -47.00 23.31 -27.02
C SER A 260 -47.82 24.36 -26.26
N GLN A 261 -47.17 25.43 -25.76
CA GLN A 261 -47.75 26.50 -24.93
C GLN A 261 -47.76 27.88 -25.63
N GLY A 262 -47.16 28.03 -26.81
CA GLY A 262 -47.16 29.25 -27.64
C GLY A 262 -46.55 30.52 -27.01
N THR A 263 -45.72 30.40 -25.97
CA THR A 263 -45.17 31.58 -25.27
C THR A 263 -43.94 32.14 -25.99
N ASN A 264 -43.93 33.45 -26.26
CA ASN A 264 -42.82 34.16 -26.91
C ASN A 264 -41.86 34.74 -25.85
N TYR A 265 -40.62 34.26 -25.85
CA TYR A 265 -39.56 34.69 -24.93
C TYR A 265 -38.65 35.78 -25.53
N GLY A 266 -38.67 35.94 -26.85
CA GLY A 266 -37.90 36.92 -27.62
C GLY A 266 -36.43 36.57 -27.64
N LYS A 267 -35.57 37.60 -27.62
CA LYS A 267 -34.12 37.42 -27.50
C LYS A 267 -33.73 36.85 -26.14
N GLU A 268 -32.75 35.96 -26.14
CA GLU A 268 -32.31 35.17 -25.00
C GLU A 268 -30.79 35.26 -24.85
N ARG A 269 -30.33 35.58 -23.63
CA ARG A 269 -28.90 35.66 -23.29
C ARG A 269 -28.64 34.95 -21.97
N ILE A 270 -27.49 34.30 -21.87
CA ILE A 270 -27.11 33.57 -20.65
C ILE A 270 -26.15 34.45 -19.84
N LEU A 271 -26.44 34.61 -18.55
CA LEU A 271 -25.46 35.06 -17.56
C LEU A 271 -24.90 33.86 -16.82
N ILE A 272 -23.59 33.82 -16.63
CA ILE A 272 -22.93 32.78 -15.83
C ILE A 272 -21.71 33.32 -15.10
N LYS A 273 -21.56 32.98 -13.82
CA LYS A 273 -20.36 33.32 -13.04
C LYS A 273 -19.98 32.18 -12.11
N PHE A 274 -18.72 32.15 -11.71
CA PHE A 274 -18.14 31.16 -10.79
C PHE A 274 -17.61 31.90 -9.54
N PRO A 275 -18.47 32.16 -8.53
CA PRO A 275 -18.14 33.07 -7.43
C PRO A 275 -16.87 32.68 -6.67
N THR A 276 -16.56 31.39 -6.62
CA THR A 276 -15.47 30.83 -5.81
C THR A 276 -14.18 30.58 -6.59
N LEU A 277 -14.19 30.80 -7.91
CA LEU A 277 -13.04 30.56 -8.79
C LEU A 277 -11.79 31.35 -8.38
N VAL A 278 -11.96 32.65 -8.10
CA VAL A 278 -10.83 33.53 -7.73
C VAL A 278 -10.21 33.12 -6.40
N SER A 279 -11.05 32.83 -5.39
CA SER A 279 -10.61 32.33 -4.09
C SER A 279 -9.93 30.95 -4.21
N ALA A 280 -10.41 30.07 -5.10
CA ALA A 280 -9.80 28.76 -5.33
C ALA A 280 -8.39 28.90 -5.93
N LEU A 281 -8.21 29.77 -6.93
CA LEU A 281 -6.90 30.06 -7.52
C LEU A 281 -5.94 30.72 -6.51
N GLN A 282 -6.46 31.55 -5.60
CA GLN A 282 -5.68 32.15 -4.50
C GLN A 282 -5.19 31.08 -3.51
N SER A 283 -6.08 30.22 -3.03
CA SER A 283 -5.75 29.13 -2.11
C SER A 283 -4.77 28.13 -2.71
N ALA A 284 -4.81 27.93 -4.03
CA ALA A 284 -3.87 27.06 -4.76
C ALA A 284 -2.50 27.71 -5.05
N GLY A 285 -2.26 28.96 -4.64
CA GLY A 285 -1.01 29.67 -4.93
C GLY A 285 -0.81 30.03 -6.42
N ILE A 286 -1.85 29.87 -7.24
CA ILE A 286 -1.79 30.12 -8.69
C ILE A 286 -1.90 31.64 -8.91
N THR A 287 -0.86 32.24 -9.49
CA THR A 287 -0.87 33.66 -9.88
C THR A 287 -1.44 33.83 -11.29
N ASN A 288 -1.87 35.05 -11.64
CA ASN A 288 -2.36 35.36 -12.99
C ASN A 288 -1.34 35.04 -14.11
N ASN A 289 -0.04 35.13 -13.81
CA ASN A 289 1.04 34.82 -14.75
C ASN A 289 1.27 33.32 -14.95
N MET A 290 0.88 32.49 -13.97
CA MET A 290 0.98 31.03 -14.07
C MET A 290 -0.11 30.46 -14.98
N ILE A 291 -1.25 31.13 -15.11
CA ILE A 291 -2.39 30.67 -15.91
C ILE A 291 -2.01 30.72 -17.40
N THR A 292 -1.98 29.55 -18.05
CA THR A 292 -1.71 29.44 -19.49
C THR A 292 -3.01 29.40 -20.29
N GLU A 293 -4.07 28.79 -19.74
CA GLU A 293 -5.36 28.66 -20.40
C GLU A 293 -6.51 28.58 -19.39
N ALA A 294 -7.68 29.10 -19.72
CA ALA A 294 -8.92 28.77 -19.04
C ALA A 294 -10.07 28.62 -20.05
N ARG A 295 -10.92 27.59 -19.87
CA ARG A 295 -12.06 27.30 -20.73
C ARG A 295 -13.34 27.09 -19.90
N LEU A 296 -14.43 27.72 -20.31
CA LEU A 296 -15.79 27.44 -19.83
C LEU A 296 -16.37 26.30 -20.66
N TYR A 297 -16.92 25.28 -20.01
CA TYR A 297 -17.62 24.15 -20.64
C TYR A 297 -19.10 24.18 -20.28
N MET A 298 -19.97 23.98 -21.27
CA MET A 298 -21.43 23.88 -21.10
C MET A 298 -21.98 22.76 -21.98
N PHE A 299 -22.87 21.94 -21.43
CA PHE A 299 -23.45 20.80 -22.15
C PHE A 299 -24.72 21.23 -22.90
N LEU A 300 -24.80 20.95 -24.20
CA LEU A 300 -25.94 21.30 -25.03
C LEU A 300 -27.15 20.40 -24.74
N SER A 301 -28.25 20.96 -24.26
CA SER A 301 -29.50 20.24 -23.94
C SER A 301 -30.51 20.27 -25.08
N SER A 302 -30.51 21.30 -25.92
CA SER A 302 -31.30 21.37 -27.15
C SER A 302 -30.68 22.32 -28.17
N SER A 303 -30.97 22.11 -29.46
CA SER A 303 -30.50 22.98 -30.53
C SER A 303 -31.58 23.21 -31.59
N ALA A 304 -31.84 24.47 -31.94
CA ALA A 304 -32.55 24.81 -33.16
C ALA A 304 -31.70 24.57 -34.42
N THR A 305 -32.37 24.46 -35.57
CA THR A 305 -31.75 24.46 -36.91
C THR A 305 -32.03 25.80 -37.61
N PRO A 306 -31.03 26.45 -38.23
CA PRO A 306 -29.64 26.04 -38.44
C PRO A 306 -28.70 26.40 -37.27
N ALA A 307 -27.48 25.84 -37.30
CA ALA A 307 -26.37 26.15 -36.38
C ALA A 307 -26.23 27.66 -36.07
N ALA A 308 -25.93 27.97 -34.80
CA ALA A 308 -25.71 29.34 -34.31
C ALA A 308 -24.28 29.53 -33.78
N THR A 309 -23.77 30.75 -33.89
CA THR A 309 -22.50 31.17 -33.29
C THR A 309 -22.79 31.93 -32.01
N ILE A 310 -22.23 31.47 -30.90
CA ILE A 310 -22.43 32.05 -29.58
C ILE A 310 -21.11 32.67 -29.10
N ASP A 311 -21.15 33.95 -28.79
CA ASP A 311 -20.03 34.74 -28.29
C ASP A 311 -20.08 34.84 -26.76
N ALA A 312 -18.90 34.86 -26.12
CA ALA A 312 -18.74 35.10 -24.69
C ALA A 312 -18.08 36.47 -24.45
N TYR A 313 -18.71 37.30 -23.61
CA TYR A 313 -18.17 38.59 -23.17
C TYR A 313 -18.10 38.64 -21.64
N MET A 314 -17.15 39.40 -21.08
CA MET A 314 -17.20 39.75 -19.66
C MET A 314 -18.37 40.70 -19.40
N PHE A 315 -19.15 40.36 -18.36
CA PHE A 315 -20.27 41.17 -17.92
C PHE A 315 -19.81 42.33 -17.01
N GLY A 316 -20.46 43.49 -17.11
CA GLY A 316 -19.98 44.72 -16.47
C GLY A 316 -20.45 44.97 -15.04
N HIS A 317 -21.50 44.28 -14.55
CA HIS A 317 -22.14 44.58 -13.27
C HIS A 317 -22.40 43.36 -12.38
N SER A 318 -22.53 43.60 -11.07
CA SER A 318 -22.92 42.57 -10.11
C SER A 318 -24.37 42.15 -10.30
N TRP A 319 -24.65 40.86 -10.14
CA TRP A 319 -26.00 40.30 -10.21
C TRP A 319 -26.17 39.14 -9.23
N SER A 320 -27.42 38.78 -8.90
CA SER A 320 -27.76 37.64 -8.06
C SER A 320 -28.67 36.67 -8.81
N GLU A 321 -28.35 35.38 -8.74
CA GLU A 321 -29.07 34.30 -9.43
C GLU A 321 -30.57 34.26 -9.06
N SER A 322 -30.88 34.52 -7.80
CA SER A 322 -32.25 34.49 -7.27
C SER A 322 -33.12 35.67 -7.70
N SER A 323 -32.54 36.72 -8.28
CA SER A 323 -33.24 37.98 -8.55
C SER A 323 -32.99 38.59 -9.92
N VAL A 324 -32.01 38.12 -10.68
CA VAL A 324 -31.67 38.71 -11.98
C VAL A 324 -32.78 38.46 -13.01
N THR A 325 -33.11 39.50 -13.75
CA THR A 325 -34.08 39.51 -14.84
C THR A 325 -33.61 40.48 -15.93
N TYR A 326 -34.25 40.47 -17.10
CA TYR A 326 -33.96 41.43 -18.16
C TYR A 326 -33.99 42.89 -17.67
N ASN A 327 -34.98 43.24 -16.84
CA ASN A 327 -35.18 44.61 -16.37
C ASN A 327 -34.11 45.14 -15.40
N ASN A 328 -33.33 44.27 -14.76
CA ASN A 328 -32.36 44.67 -13.73
C ASN A 328 -30.93 44.21 -14.01
N ALA A 329 -30.70 43.50 -15.12
CA ALA A 329 -29.38 43.02 -15.48
C ALA A 329 -28.54 44.09 -16.21
N ASP A 330 -29.14 45.11 -16.83
CA ASP A 330 -28.45 45.95 -17.82
C ASP A 330 -27.72 45.09 -18.86
N TRP A 331 -28.44 44.14 -19.46
CA TRP A 331 -27.92 43.07 -20.33
C TRP A 331 -27.10 43.50 -21.56
N ASN A 332 -26.96 44.81 -21.81
CA ASN A 332 -26.11 45.41 -22.83
C ASN A 332 -24.78 45.96 -22.28
N ASP A 333 -24.57 45.95 -20.96
CA ASP A 333 -23.31 46.34 -20.34
C ASP A 333 -22.32 45.17 -20.30
N TYR A 334 -21.66 44.98 -21.44
CA TYR A 334 -20.56 44.04 -21.62
C TYR A 334 -19.49 44.68 -22.50
N THR A 335 -18.22 44.43 -22.19
CA THR A 335 -17.12 45.19 -22.82
C THR A 335 -16.05 44.28 -23.41
N SER A 336 -15.60 43.27 -22.66
CA SER A 336 -14.42 42.47 -23.01
C SER A 336 -14.81 41.14 -23.66
N TYR A 337 -14.77 41.09 -24.99
CA TYR A 337 -14.87 39.83 -25.76
C TYR A 337 -13.85 38.79 -25.26
N GLN A 338 -14.29 37.54 -25.09
CA GLN A 338 -13.46 36.42 -24.66
C GLN A 338 -13.21 35.44 -25.80
N ASP A 339 -14.27 34.85 -26.35
CA ASP A 339 -14.21 33.83 -27.40
C ASP A 339 -15.56 33.62 -28.09
N SER A 340 -15.58 32.88 -29.19
CA SER A 340 -16.77 32.58 -30.00
C SER A 340 -16.78 31.13 -30.45
N THR A 341 -17.93 30.46 -30.31
CA THR A 341 -18.09 29.04 -30.62
C THR A 341 -19.31 28.81 -31.50
N ARG A 342 -19.11 28.10 -32.63
CA ARG A 342 -20.18 27.74 -33.56
C ARG A 342 -20.81 26.40 -33.18
N ILE A 343 -22.01 26.46 -32.62
CA ILE A 343 -22.80 25.32 -32.16
C ILE A 343 -23.47 24.64 -33.35
N GLN A 344 -23.10 23.39 -33.64
CA GLN A 344 -23.70 22.60 -34.72
C GLN A 344 -25.03 21.97 -34.24
N SER A 345 -26.08 22.08 -35.06
CA SER A 345 -27.35 21.39 -34.81
C SER A 345 -27.14 19.87 -34.84
N SER A 346 -27.67 19.14 -33.86
CA SER A 346 -27.61 17.65 -33.65
C SER A 346 -26.44 17.06 -32.83
N SER A 347 -25.52 17.86 -32.28
CA SER A 347 -24.44 17.35 -31.39
C SER A 347 -24.69 17.71 -29.93
N TYR A 348 -25.45 16.87 -29.22
CA TYR A 348 -25.75 17.00 -27.79
C TYR A 348 -24.54 16.62 -26.94
N ASP A 349 -23.62 17.58 -26.79
CA ASP A 349 -22.35 17.37 -26.14
C ASP A 349 -21.86 18.67 -25.46
N TYR A 350 -20.69 18.60 -24.83
CA TYR A 350 -19.97 19.74 -24.31
C TYR A 350 -19.44 20.65 -25.42
N TRP A 351 -19.73 21.93 -25.25
CA TRP A 351 -19.17 23.05 -25.99
C TRP A 351 -18.38 23.93 -25.03
N TRP A 352 -17.38 24.63 -25.56
CA TRP A 352 -16.50 25.43 -24.72
C TRP A 352 -16.15 26.79 -25.33
N TRP A 353 -15.74 27.71 -24.45
CA TRP A 353 -15.26 29.05 -24.78
C TRP A 353 -13.98 29.36 -24.01
N GLY A 354 -12.97 29.88 -24.69
CA GLY A 354 -11.73 30.36 -24.11
C GLY A 354 -11.95 31.63 -23.26
N ILE A 355 -11.73 31.54 -21.96
CA ILE A 355 -11.97 32.63 -21.00
C ILE A 355 -10.71 33.03 -20.23
N THR A 356 -9.53 32.67 -20.77
CA THR A 356 -8.21 32.96 -20.17
C THR A 356 -8.04 34.42 -19.79
N GLY A 357 -8.49 35.34 -20.66
CA GLY A 357 -8.41 36.78 -20.42
C GLY A 357 -9.23 37.21 -19.20
N ALA A 358 -10.47 36.76 -19.10
CA ALA A 358 -11.37 37.03 -17.98
C ALA A 358 -10.81 36.47 -16.67
N VAL A 359 -10.39 35.20 -16.64
CA VAL A 359 -9.86 34.56 -15.43
C VAL A 359 -8.58 35.26 -14.94
N LYS A 360 -7.69 35.66 -15.85
CA LYS A 360 -6.50 36.45 -15.49
C LYS A 360 -6.86 37.81 -14.89
N LYS A 361 -7.80 38.55 -15.50
CA LYS A 361 -8.27 39.85 -14.99
C LYS A 361 -8.94 39.72 -13.62
N TRP A 362 -9.80 38.73 -13.43
CA TRP A 362 -10.42 38.43 -12.14
C TRP A 362 -9.37 38.07 -11.08
N ARG A 363 -8.38 37.23 -11.43
CA ARG A 363 -7.30 36.84 -10.52
C ARG A 363 -6.40 38.00 -10.11
N ALA A 364 -6.17 38.95 -11.02
CA ALA A 364 -5.39 40.17 -10.80
C ALA A 364 -6.16 41.30 -10.10
N GLY A 365 -7.49 41.16 -9.93
CA GLY A 365 -8.34 42.21 -9.37
C GLY A 365 -8.50 43.45 -10.26
N GLN A 366 -8.28 43.30 -11.57
CA GLN A 366 -8.19 44.42 -12.53
C GLN A 366 -9.51 44.77 -13.24
N TYR A 367 -10.67 44.40 -12.68
CA TYR A 367 -11.98 44.68 -13.29
C TYR A 367 -12.97 45.22 -12.25
N GLY A 368 -13.02 46.55 -12.07
CA GLY A 368 -14.00 47.22 -11.19
C GLY A 368 -13.88 46.90 -9.69
N GLY A 369 -12.69 46.54 -9.21
CA GLY A 369 -12.46 45.96 -7.89
C GLY A 369 -12.29 44.44 -7.96
N SER A 370 -12.21 43.76 -6.81
CA SER A 370 -11.93 42.31 -6.70
C SER A 370 -13.03 41.36 -7.25
N SER A 371 -13.88 41.81 -8.17
CA SER A 371 -15.20 41.22 -8.38
C SER A 371 -15.32 40.44 -9.69
N ASN A 372 -15.53 39.12 -9.58
CA ASN A 372 -15.95 38.27 -10.68
C ASN A 372 -17.45 38.49 -10.98
N TYR A 373 -17.77 39.34 -11.94
CA TYR A 373 -19.16 39.56 -12.41
C TYR A 373 -19.64 38.51 -13.41
N GLY A 374 -18.76 37.61 -13.86
CA GLY A 374 -19.07 36.54 -14.80
C GLY A 374 -19.03 36.96 -16.26
N LEU A 375 -19.72 36.16 -17.05
CA LEU A 375 -19.80 36.23 -18.51
C LEU A 375 -21.27 36.41 -18.93
N ILE A 376 -21.46 37.09 -20.05
CA ILE A 376 -22.70 37.08 -20.81
C ILE A 376 -22.47 36.35 -22.14
N MET A 377 -23.35 35.41 -22.46
CA MET A 377 -23.33 34.63 -23.69
C MET A 377 -24.41 35.13 -24.64
N ILE A 378 -24.02 35.44 -25.87
CA ILE A 378 -24.86 36.14 -26.85
C ILE A 378 -24.78 35.42 -28.18
N SER A 379 -25.94 35.11 -28.80
CA SER A 379 -25.97 34.64 -30.17
C SER A 379 -25.61 35.79 -31.12
N GLN A 380 -24.73 35.55 -32.11
CA GLN A 380 -24.44 36.55 -33.14
C GLN A 380 -25.66 36.90 -34.00
N ASP A 381 -26.67 36.01 -34.02
CA ASP A 381 -27.88 36.16 -34.81
C ASP A 381 -29.13 36.04 -33.94
N GLU A 382 -29.38 37.09 -33.15
CA GLU A 382 -30.61 37.24 -32.35
C GLU A 382 -31.81 37.71 -33.18
N SER A 383 -31.67 37.82 -34.52
CA SER A 383 -32.71 38.35 -35.41
C SER A 383 -33.61 37.26 -35.99
N VAL A 384 -33.10 36.03 -36.07
CA VAL A 384 -33.84 34.88 -36.63
C VAL A 384 -34.73 34.28 -35.55
N ALA A 385 -36.04 34.29 -35.81
CA ALA A 385 -37.04 33.69 -34.94
C ALA A 385 -36.87 32.17 -34.79
N ASN A 386 -37.03 31.67 -33.56
CA ASN A 386 -36.93 30.25 -33.17
C ASN A 386 -35.56 29.63 -33.52
N LYS A 387 -34.49 30.41 -33.31
CA LYS A 387 -33.09 29.99 -33.49
C LYS A 387 -32.35 30.08 -32.15
N ASP A 388 -32.94 29.45 -31.15
CA ASP A 388 -32.45 29.32 -29.79
C ASP A 388 -31.76 27.98 -29.54
N HIS A 389 -30.77 28.00 -28.66
CA HIS A 389 -30.06 26.82 -28.21
C HIS A 389 -30.11 26.80 -26.69
N SER A 390 -30.27 25.61 -26.11
CA SER A 390 -30.23 25.45 -24.66
C SER A 390 -29.04 24.64 -24.18
N PHE A 391 -28.54 25.03 -23.02
CA PHE A 391 -27.51 24.32 -22.28
C PHE A 391 -28.03 23.94 -20.90
N TYR A 392 -27.52 22.86 -20.32
CA TYR A 392 -27.83 22.55 -18.92
C TYR A 392 -27.24 23.61 -17.98
N SER A 393 -28.05 24.02 -17.01
CA SER A 393 -27.69 24.98 -15.96
C SER A 393 -26.95 24.31 -14.80
N SER A 394 -26.48 25.13 -13.87
CA SER A 394 -26.02 24.72 -12.54
C SER A 394 -27.08 23.98 -11.71
N ASN A 395 -28.37 24.12 -12.04
CA ASN A 395 -29.48 23.46 -11.36
C ASN A 395 -29.73 22.03 -11.85
N TYR A 396 -29.18 21.64 -13.01
CA TYR A 396 -29.55 20.38 -13.64
C TYR A 396 -29.22 19.17 -12.75
N THR A 397 -30.09 18.17 -12.71
CA THR A 397 -29.98 17.06 -11.74
C THR A 397 -28.75 16.20 -11.98
N THR A 398 -28.34 15.99 -13.25
CA THR A 398 -27.09 15.28 -13.58
C THR A 398 -25.89 16.21 -13.46
N ILE A 399 -25.08 16.01 -12.42
CA ILE A 399 -23.95 16.90 -12.08
C ILE A 399 -22.86 16.90 -13.15
N SER A 400 -22.61 15.75 -13.79
CA SER A 400 -21.66 15.60 -14.90
C SER A 400 -22.06 16.31 -16.19
N LYS A 401 -23.22 16.98 -16.22
CA LYS A 401 -23.70 17.80 -17.35
C LYS A 401 -23.79 19.29 -16.99
N ARG A 402 -23.48 19.66 -15.74
CA ARG A 402 -23.48 21.05 -15.28
C ARG A 402 -22.29 21.83 -15.89
N PRO A 403 -22.39 23.17 -15.98
CA PRO A 403 -21.31 24.00 -16.49
C PRO A 403 -20.12 24.05 -15.53
N TYR A 404 -18.91 24.08 -16.07
CA TYR A 404 -17.67 24.17 -15.27
C TYR A 404 -16.57 24.95 -15.99
N VAL A 405 -15.55 25.38 -15.23
CA VAL A 405 -14.34 26.02 -15.77
C VAL A 405 -13.12 25.15 -15.53
N LYS A 406 -12.34 24.90 -16.59
CA LYS A 406 -11.02 24.25 -16.52
C LYS A 406 -9.93 25.31 -16.64
N VAL A 407 -8.95 25.31 -15.72
CA VAL A 407 -7.80 26.24 -15.73
C VAL A 407 -6.49 25.45 -15.83
N THR A 408 -5.67 25.76 -16.84
CA THR A 408 -4.33 25.20 -17.05
C THR A 408 -3.27 26.22 -16.61
N TYR A 409 -2.22 25.77 -15.93
CA TYR A 409 -1.16 26.64 -15.40
C TYR A 409 0.23 25.99 -15.36
N ASN A 410 1.28 26.81 -15.38
CA ASN A 410 2.68 26.37 -15.29
C ASN A 410 3.25 26.62 -13.89
N ASN A 411 3.90 25.60 -13.30
CA ASN A 411 4.47 25.63 -11.94
C ASN A 411 5.87 26.26 -11.83
N ALA A 412 6.48 26.71 -12.93
CA ALA A 412 7.84 27.25 -12.91
C ALA A 412 7.84 28.74 -12.53
N SER A 413 7.60 29.05 -11.26
CA SER A 413 7.93 30.37 -10.69
C SER A 413 9.11 30.24 -9.72
N PRO A 414 10.11 31.13 -9.77
CA PRO A 414 11.10 31.24 -8.70
C PRO A 414 10.41 31.41 -7.34
N GLY A 415 10.91 30.71 -6.31
CA GLY A 415 10.42 30.78 -4.93
C GLY A 415 9.48 29.66 -4.48
N VAL A 416 8.97 28.81 -5.39
CA VAL A 416 8.16 27.64 -5.04
C VAL A 416 8.87 26.35 -5.44
N PRO A 417 9.12 25.41 -4.50
CA PRO A 417 9.64 24.08 -4.82
C PRO A 417 8.70 23.29 -5.74
N THR A 418 9.28 22.45 -6.61
CA THR A 418 8.56 21.48 -7.43
C THR A 418 7.71 20.56 -6.56
N PRO A 419 6.39 20.44 -6.82
CA PRO A 419 5.50 19.55 -6.06
C PRO A 419 6.04 18.11 -6.04
N GLY A 420 6.03 17.49 -4.85
CA GLY A 420 6.58 16.15 -4.62
C GLY A 420 8.09 16.09 -4.41
N ILE A 421 8.80 17.22 -4.48
CA ILE A 421 10.23 17.31 -4.20
C ILE A 421 10.49 18.28 -3.03
N THR A 422 10.97 17.73 -1.92
CA THR A 422 11.29 18.48 -0.71
C THR A 422 12.78 18.83 -0.69
N SER A 423 13.10 20.11 -0.47
CA SER A 423 14.50 20.52 -0.29
C SER A 423 15.10 19.84 0.94
N GLY A 424 16.29 19.27 0.79
CA GLY A 424 17.01 18.57 1.83
C GLY A 424 16.66 17.08 1.97
N GLN A 425 15.61 16.61 1.30
CA GLN A 425 15.24 15.20 1.29
C GLN A 425 16.11 14.40 0.32
N VAL A 426 16.29 13.12 0.61
CA VAL A 426 17.06 12.17 -0.20
C VAL A 426 16.13 11.21 -0.94
N TYR A 427 16.53 10.88 -2.16
CA TYR A 427 15.73 10.06 -3.07
C TYR A 427 16.60 9.03 -3.80
N TYR A 428 16.00 7.89 -4.10
CA TYR A 428 16.40 7.05 -5.22
C TYR A 428 15.77 7.60 -6.50
N LEU A 429 16.53 7.66 -7.59
CA LEU A 429 16.04 8.14 -8.88
C LEU A 429 15.90 6.96 -9.83
N ARG A 430 14.69 6.37 -9.91
CA ARG A 430 14.41 5.25 -10.81
C ARG A 430 13.99 5.75 -12.19
N ASN A 431 14.69 5.31 -13.23
CA ASN A 431 14.36 5.62 -14.60
C ASN A 431 13.03 4.96 -15.01
N ALA A 432 12.12 5.74 -15.59
CA ALA A 432 10.78 5.27 -15.96
C ALA A 432 10.79 4.30 -17.16
N ASN A 433 11.87 4.25 -17.96
CA ASN A 433 12.00 3.33 -19.08
C ASN A 433 12.58 1.97 -18.66
N SER A 434 13.69 1.98 -17.91
CA SER A 434 14.43 0.75 -17.58
C SER A 434 14.07 0.13 -16.22
N GLY A 435 13.44 0.90 -15.33
CA GLY A 435 13.25 0.51 -13.93
C GLY A 435 14.56 0.50 -13.11
N LYS A 436 15.67 0.95 -13.67
CA LYS A 436 17.00 1.03 -13.02
C LYS A 436 17.23 2.40 -12.39
N TYR A 437 18.23 2.51 -11.55
CA TYR A 437 18.46 3.69 -10.72
C TYR A 437 19.69 4.46 -11.17
N LEU A 438 19.63 5.79 -11.06
CA LEU A 438 20.81 6.65 -11.17
C LEU A 438 21.85 6.19 -10.14
N ASP A 439 23.09 6.02 -10.57
CA ASP A 439 24.12 5.35 -9.77
C ASP A 439 25.49 6.00 -9.99
N VAL A 440 26.19 6.28 -8.89
CA VAL A 440 27.63 6.57 -8.89
C VAL A 440 28.38 5.24 -8.91
N PRO A 441 29.07 4.88 -10.01
CA PRO A 441 29.60 3.54 -10.19
C PRO A 441 30.54 3.16 -9.05
N LYS A 442 30.20 2.06 -8.36
CA LYS A 442 30.95 1.52 -7.21
C LYS A 442 31.12 2.51 -6.04
N GLY A 443 30.31 3.56 -5.98
CA GLY A 443 30.45 4.62 -4.98
C GLY A 443 31.74 5.45 -5.10
N ASN A 444 32.38 5.46 -6.27
CA ASN A 444 33.59 6.26 -6.48
C ASN A 444 33.31 7.76 -6.31
N SER A 445 33.85 8.36 -5.25
CA SER A 445 33.62 9.75 -4.87
C SER A 445 34.57 10.75 -5.56
N GLY A 446 35.45 10.28 -6.45
CA GLY A 446 36.39 11.12 -7.19
C GLY A 446 35.70 12.07 -8.18
N ASN A 447 36.27 13.27 -8.34
CA ASN A 447 35.83 14.25 -9.35
C ASN A 447 35.90 13.66 -10.76
N GLY A 448 34.86 13.93 -11.57
CA GLY A 448 34.79 13.46 -12.95
C GLY A 448 34.30 12.02 -13.09
N THR A 449 33.75 11.43 -12.04
CA THR A 449 33.15 10.09 -12.13
C THR A 449 31.83 10.18 -12.92
N ASP A 450 31.80 9.56 -14.11
CA ASP A 450 30.62 9.40 -14.96
C ASP A 450 29.47 8.70 -14.19
N LEU A 451 28.27 9.26 -14.24
CA LEU A 451 27.08 8.60 -13.74
C LEU A 451 26.58 7.53 -14.72
N ILE A 452 26.05 6.46 -14.16
CA ILE A 452 25.44 5.35 -14.89
C ILE A 452 24.02 5.10 -14.37
N GLN A 453 23.28 4.22 -15.04
CA GLN A 453 22.18 3.50 -14.38
C GLN A 453 22.60 2.10 -13.93
N TYR A 454 22.02 1.61 -12.85
CA TYR A 454 22.24 0.23 -12.38
C TYR A 454 20.98 -0.35 -11.71
N SER A 455 20.87 -1.67 -11.65
CA SER A 455 19.83 -2.34 -10.85
C SER A 455 19.86 -1.84 -9.39
N PHE A 456 18.70 -1.84 -8.73
CA PHE A 456 18.62 -1.43 -7.33
C PHE A 456 19.58 -2.23 -6.46
N ASN A 457 20.37 -1.53 -5.65
CA ASN A 457 21.28 -2.12 -4.67
C ASN A 457 21.24 -1.40 -3.30
N GLY A 458 20.32 -0.43 -3.14
CA GLY A 458 20.06 0.29 -1.88
C GLY A 458 21.25 1.08 -1.29
N GLY A 459 22.40 1.10 -1.97
CA GLY A 459 23.62 1.71 -1.46
C GLY A 459 23.59 3.23 -1.55
N ALA A 460 24.42 3.89 -0.73
CA ALA A 460 24.55 5.35 -0.73
C ALA A 460 24.93 5.95 -2.10
N ASN A 461 25.47 5.13 -3.01
CA ASN A 461 25.78 5.50 -4.40
C ASN A 461 24.55 5.62 -5.32
N GLN A 462 23.37 5.17 -4.90
CA GLN A 462 22.09 5.34 -5.59
C GLN A 462 21.17 6.38 -4.95
N ILE A 463 21.64 7.06 -3.90
CA ILE A 463 20.85 7.99 -3.10
C ILE A 463 21.33 9.42 -3.37
N PHE A 464 20.40 10.31 -3.70
CA PHE A 464 20.69 11.71 -4.03
C PHE A 464 19.84 12.65 -3.19
N LYS A 465 20.49 13.56 -2.47
CA LYS A 465 19.84 14.66 -1.75
C LYS A 465 19.53 15.79 -2.71
N THR A 466 18.29 16.29 -2.71
CA THR A 466 17.93 17.49 -3.46
C THR A 466 18.14 18.73 -2.59
N VAL A 467 18.64 19.82 -3.17
CA VAL A 467 18.80 21.11 -2.48
C VAL A 467 18.21 22.19 -3.36
N TYR A 468 17.10 22.79 -2.91
CA TYR A 468 16.39 23.85 -3.62
C TYR A 468 16.98 25.22 -3.29
N ASN A 469 17.20 26.04 -4.32
CA ASN A 469 17.52 27.45 -4.18
C ASN A 469 16.28 28.30 -4.48
N SER A 470 15.70 28.92 -3.46
CA SER A 470 14.49 29.74 -3.58
C SER A 470 14.67 31.03 -4.38
N THR A 471 15.92 31.53 -4.51
CA THR A 471 16.21 32.75 -5.29
C THR A 471 16.19 32.47 -6.78
N THR A 472 16.77 31.34 -7.19
CA THR A 472 16.91 30.97 -8.61
C THR A 472 15.82 30.02 -9.10
N GLY A 473 15.14 29.31 -8.20
CA GLY A 473 14.10 28.33 -8.51
C GLY A 473 14.64 27.02 -9.09
N ASP A 474 15.92 26.69 -8.84
CA ASP A 474 16.57 25.47 -9.30
C ASP A 474 17.09 24.61 -8.14
N TYR A 475 17.55 23.42 -8.49
CA TYR A 475 18.00 22.38 -7.59
C TYR A 475 19.45 21.99 -7.88
N ALA A 476 20.14 21.56 -6.83
CA ALA A 476 21.31 20.69 -6.95
C ALA A 476 20.98 19.29 -6.43
N LEU A 477 21.66 18.28 -6.95
CA LEU A 477 21.56 16.89 -6.50
C LEU A 477 22.92 16.46 -5.94
N ILE A 478 22.94 16.04 -4.67
CA ILE A 478 24.16 15.62 -3.96
C ILE A 478 24.13 14.10 -3.81
N PRO A 479 25.09 13.34 -4.37
CA PRO A 479 25.19 11.91 -4.14
C PRO A 479 25.60 11.63 -2.68
N MET A 480 24.91 10.71 -2.00
CA MET A 480 25.17 10.44 -0.59
C MET A 480 26.47 9.67 -0.34
N CYS A 481 27.02 8.99 -1.35
CA CYS A 481 28.39 8.45 -1.30
C CYS A 481 29.50 9.52 -1.46
N ALA A 482 29.15 10.76 -1.82
CA ALA A 482 30.11 11.86 -2.04
C ALA A 482 29.48 13.22 -1.68
N THR A 483 29.19 13.44 -0.40
CA THR A 483 28.45 14.62 0.09
C THR A 483 29.14 15.97 -0.15
N GLY A 484 30.44 15.96 -0.45
CA GLY A 484 31.23 17.12 -0.91
C GLY A 484 31.08 17.46 -2.39
N SER A 485 30.35 16.65 -3.16
CA SER A 485 30.16 16.78 -4.60
C SER A 485 28.68 16.99 -4.97
N ALA A 486 28.41 17.31 -6.23
CA ALA A 486 27.07 17.37 -6.80
C ALA A 486 27.07 16.77 -8.21
N VAL A 487 25.89 16.36 -8.68
CA VAL A 487 25.65 15.99 -10.08
C VAL A 487 25.99 17.19 -10.98
N GLU A 488 26.69 16.94 -12.07
CA GLU A 488 27.25 17.98 -12.95
C GLU A 488 27.14 17.59 -14.43
N ILE A 489 26.82 18.56 -15.30
CA ILE A 489 27.09 18.47 -16.74
C ILE A 489 28.53 18.88 -17.04
N THR A 490 29.32 17.97 -17.62
CA THR A 490 30.75 18.21 -17.92
C THR A 490 30.97 19.54 -18.67
N ASN A 491 31.93 20.34 -18.18
CA ASN A 491 32.36 21.63 -18.75
C ASN A 491 31.24 22.68 -18.95
N THR A 492 30.08 22.55 -18.29
CA THR A 492 28.90 23.42 -18.56
C THR A 492 28.51 23.46 -20.05
N SER A 493 28.85 22.41 -20.82
CA SER A 493 28.55 22.39 -22.25
C SER A 493 27.04 22.30 -22.49
N PRO A 494 26.48 23.00 -23.50
CA PRO A 494 25.05 22.90 -23.85
C PRO A 494 24.75 21.76 -24.82
N ASN A 495 25.74 20.97 -25.26
CA ASN A 495 25.60 20.03 -26.37
C ASN A 495 24.89 18.73 -25.98
N ASN A 496 24.35 18.03 -26.98
CA ASN A 496 23.88 16.65 -26.80
C ASN A 496 25.06 15.72 -26.54
N TYR A 497 24.80 14.62 -25.83
CA TYR A 497 25.79 13.57 -25.49
C TYR A 497 26.89 13.99 -24.50
N GLU A 498 26.78 15.17 -23.90
CA GLU A 498 27.64 15.53 -22.78
C GLU A 498 27.35 14.61 -21.60
N ILE A 499 28.42 14.11 -21.00
CA ILE A 499 28.36 13.21 -19.87
C ILE A 499 27.80 13.94 -18.65
N VAL A 500 26.99 13.23 -17.87
CA VAL A 500 26.63 13.65 -16.52
C VAL A 500 27.56 12.95 -15.54
N GLN A 501 28.24 13.72 -14.72
CA GLN A 501 29.26 13.25 -13.78
C GLN A 501 28.96 13.75 -12.36
N ILE A 502 29.83 13.42 -11.41
CA ILE A 502 29.88 14.10 -10.11
C ILE A 502 31.16 14.94 -9.98
N TRP A 503 31.03 16.08 -9.32
CA TRP A 503 32.16 16.99 -9.09
C TRP A 503 31.99 17.79 -7.80
N SER A 504 33.10 18.13 -7.17
CA SER A 504 33.16 18.92 -5.93
C SER A 504 32.37 20.22 -6.05
N LYS A 505 31.49 20.49 -5.07
CA LYS A 505 30.74 21.76 -5.02
C LYS A 505 31.56 22.83 -4.27
N PRO A 506 31.63 24.08 -4.77
CA PRO A 506 32.35 25.14 -4.08
C PRO A 506 31.64 25.57 -2.78
N SER A 507 32.39 26.21 -1.87
CA SER A 507 31.81 26.75 -0.62
C SER A 507 30.82 27.90 -0.87
N SER A 508 30.94 28.59 -2.00
CA SER A 508 30.06 29.70 -2.42
C SER A 508 28.71 29.27 -3.00
N GLY A 509 28.39 27.97 -3.04
CA GLY A 509 27.13 27.44 -3.58
C GLY A 509 27.34 26.41 -4.68
N TYR A 510 26.49 26.43 -5.71
CA TYR A 510 26.54 25.47 -6.82
C TYR A 510 26.95 26.16 -8.12
N MET A 511 27.79 25.48 -8.91
CA MET A 511 28.20 25.95 -10.23
C MET A 511 27.03 25.86 -11.23
N ASN A 512 27.08 26.61 -12.32
CA ASN A 512 26.06 26.54 -13.37
C ASN A 512 25.93 25.12 -13.96
N SER A 513 27.01 24.35 -14.04
CA SER A 513 26.98 22.95 -14.46
C SER A 513 26.27 22.01 -13.48
N GLN A 514 26.04 22.44 -12.23
CA GLN A 514 25.44 21.65 -11.13
C GLN A 514 23.99 22.04 -10.82
N ARG A 515 23.39 22.92 -11.64
CA ARG A 515 22.05 23.48 -11.42
C ARG A 515 21.05 22.86 -12.39
N PHE A 516 19.93 22.39 -11.85
CA PHE A 516 18.88 21.69 -12.59
C PHE A 516 17.49 22.20 -12.22
N LYS A 517 16.59 22.31 -13.19
CA LYS A 517 15.15 22.37 -12.91
C LYS A 517 14.60 20.96 -12.82
N ILE A 518 13.94 20.63 -11.70
CA ILE A 518 13.16 19.40 -11.58
C ILE A 518 11.73 19.71 -12.03
N VAL A 519 11.25 19.06 -13.08
CA VAL A 519 9.93 19.31 -13.66
C VAL A 519 9.06 18.08 -13.50
N ARG A 520 7.91 18.20 -12.82
CA ARG A 520 6.94 17.11 -12.67
C ARG A 520 6.21 16.89 -14.00
N ASN A 521 6.26 15.66 -14.50
CA ASN A 521 5.46 15.19 -15.62
C ASN A 521 4.04 14.87 -15.15
N SER A 522 3.10 14.87 -16.08
CA SER A 522 1.69 14.60 -15.79
C SER A 522 1.39 13.15 -15.36
N ASN A 523 2.35 12.23 -15.44
CA ASN A 523 2.24 10.86 -14.90
C ASN A 523 2.91 10.70 -13.52
N GLY A 524 3.37 11.80 -12.91
CA GLY A 524 4.05 11.79 -11.60
C GLY A 524 5.55 11.53 -11.64
N SER A 525 6.13 11.13 -12.78
CA SER A 525 7.59 11.13 -12.97
C SER A 525 8.14 12.55 -13.12
N TYR A 526 9.46 12.72 -13.14
CA TYR A 526 10.13 14.01 -13.22
C TYR A 526 11.20 14.04 -14.31
N LYS A 527 11.47 15.23 -14.85
CA LYS A 527 12.63 15.51 -15.69
C LYS A 527 13.63 16.39 -14.95
N LEU A 528 14.90 16.20 -15.24
CA LEU A 528 16.02 17.00 -14.75
C LEU A 528 16.56 17.84 -15.91
N LEU A 529 16.19 19.12 -15.98
CA LEU A 529 16.61 20.02 -17.05
C LEU A 529 17.86 20.81 -16.65
N SER A 530 18.93 20.75 -17.44
CA SER A 530 20.22 21.32 -17.08
C SER A 530 20.30 22.83 -17.30
N TYR A 531 20.85 23.59 -16.35
CA TYR A 531 21.17 25.01 -16.57
C TYR A 531 22.17 25.18 -17.72
N ALA A 532 23.11 24.24 -17.89
CA ALA A 532 24.12 24.27 -18.96
C ALA A 532 23.51 24.44 -20.37
N SER A 533 22.29 23.92 -20.58
CA SER A 533 21.53 24.05 -21.83
C SER A 533 20.46 25.16 -21.79
N SER A 534 20.51 26.08 -20.82
CA SER A 534 19.43 27.01 -20.50
C SER A 534 18.09 26.31 -20.24
N TYR A 535 18.13 25.14 -19.59
CA TYR A 535 16.99 24.30 -19.25
C TYR A 535 16.23 23.73 -20.46
N THR A 536 16.90 23.53 -21.59
CA THR A 536 16.29 22.96 -22.81
C THR A 536 16.60 21.47 -23.02
N LYS A 537 17.58 20.92 -22.29
CA LYS A 537 17.98 19.50 -22.36
C LYS A 537 17.80 18.80 -21.01
N ALA A 538 17.45 17.52 -21.08
CA ALA A 538 17.21 16.67 -19.92
C ALA A 538 18.40 15.74 -19.64
N VAL A 539 18.54 15.31 -18.38
CA VAL A 539 19.40 14.19 -17.97
C VAL A 539 18.70 12.87 -18.34
N VAL A 540 19.33 12.08 -19.23
CA VAL A 540 18.73 10.88 -19.82
C VAL A 540 19.69 9.68 -19.80
N VAL A 541 19.13 8.48 -19.85
CA VAL A 541 19.88 7.25 -20.12
C VAL A 541 20.22 7.18 -21.61
N GLN A 542 21.50 7.06 -21.94
CA GLN A 542 21.96 7.03 -23.32
C GLN A 542 21.32 5.88 -24.11
N GLY A 543 20.78 6.20 -25.29
CA GLY A 543 20.18 5.22 -26.20
C GLY A 543 18.93 4.51 -25.66
N ALA A 544 18.28 5.06 -24.61
CA ALA A 544 17.17 4.42 -23.92
C ALA A 544 17.48 2.98 -23.46
N SER A 545 18.75 2.71 -23.15
CA SER A 545 19.21 1.38 -22.74
C SER A 545 18.52 0.90 -21.47
N THR A 546 18.25 -0.39 -21.39
CA THR A 546 17.78 -1.08 -20.19
C THR A 546 18.89 -1.90 -19.51
N ALA A 547 20.14 -1.77 -19.96
CA ALA A 547 21.27 -2.50 -19.39
C ALA A 547 21.86 -1.79 -18.15
N ASN A 548 22.46 -2.57 -17.26
CA ASN A 548 23.32 -2.03 -16.20
C ASN A 548 24.53 -1.32 -16.82
N SER A 549 25.04 -0.30 -16.12
CA SER A 549 26.20 0.49 -16.54
C SER A 549 26.00 1.31 -17.81
N ALA A 550 24.77 1.48 -18.29
CA ALA A 550 24.48 2.43 -19.36
C ALA A 550 24.73 3.87 -18.87
N LYS A 551 25.37 4.67 -19.72
CA LYS A 551 25.80 6.04 -19.38
C LYS A 551 24.62 6.99 -19.24
N ILE A 552 24.78 7.97 -18.35
CA ILE A 552 23.88 9.10 -18.19
C ILE A 552 24.46 10.31 -18.91
N ILE A 553 23.67 10.91 -19.78
CA ILE A 553 24.05 12.06 -20.61
C ILE A 553 23.00 13.15 -20.53
N GLN A 554 23.33 14.37 -20.96
CA GLN A 554 22.30 15.33 -21.33
C GLN A 554 21.89 15.15 -22.80
N TYR A 555 20.61 15.32 -23.08
CA TYR A 555 20.08 15.27 -24.44
C TYR A 555 18.81 16.11 -24.58
N ASN A 556 18.48 16.51 -25.81
CA ASN A 556 17.20 17.16 -26.12
C ASN A 556 16.03 16.32 -25.61
N ASP A 557 15.08 16.96 -24.94
CA ASP A 557 13.84 16.33 -24.53
C ASP A 557 12.94 16.12 -25.76
N ASN A 558 12.86 14.87 -26.23
CA ASN A 558 12.07 14.46 -27.38
C ASN A 558 10.80 13.70 -26.98
N GLY A 559 10.41 13.74 -25.70
CA GLY A 559 9.24 13.03 -25.18
C GLY A 559 9.46 11.56 -24.83
N ALA A 560 10.66 11.01 -25.06
CA ALA A 560 10.99 9.63 -24.67
C ALA A 560 11.08 9.46 -23.14
N THR A 561 10.77 8.25 -22.66
CA THR A 561 10.69 7.93 -21.21
C THR A 561 12.05 7.73 -20.55
N ASN A 562 13.13 7.58 -21.32
CA ASN A 562 14.50 7.39 -20.81
C ASN A 562 15.10 8.63 -20.13
N GLY A 563 14.43 9.80 -20.22
CA GLY A 563 14.73 11.01 -19.46
C GLY A 563 13.78 11.28 -18.28
N ASN A 564 12.81 10.38 -18.04
CA ASN A 564 11.85 10.50 -16.96
C ASN A 564 12.32 9.67 -15.75
N TRP A 565 12.22 10.25 -14.56
CA TRP A 565 12.71 9.69 -13.31
C TRP A 565 11.61 9.69 -12.25
N HIS A 566 11.42 8.57 -11.55
CA HIS A 566 10.65 8.51 -10.31
C HIS A 566 11.59 8.85 -9.15
N PHE A 567 11.23 9.88 -8.38
CA PHE A 567 11.92 10.25 -7.15
C PHE A 567 11.26 9.50 -6.00
N GLU A 568 11.91 8.44 -5.54
CA GLU A 568 11.43 7.56 -4.48
C GLU A 568 12.16 7.94 -3.18
N SER A 569 11.43 8.41 -2.17
CA SER A 569 12.03 8.85 -0.92
C SER A 569 12.67 7.69 -0.19
N VAL A 570 13.85 7.92 0.39
CA VAL A 570 14.43 6.95 1.34
C VAL A 570 13.55 6.86 2.57
N GLU A 571 13.25 5.63 3.00
CA GLU A 571 12.43 5.32 4.16
C GLU A 571 13.00 5.94 5.44
N SER A 572 12.12 6.39 6.34
CA SER A 572 12.50 6.86 7.67
C SER A 572 12.37 5.75 8.70
N PHE A 573 13.40 5.55 9.51
CA PHE A 573 13.43 4.61 10.63
C PHE A 573 13.56 5.39 11.94
N ASN A 574 12.50 6.11 12.30
CA ASN A 574 12.45 6.97 13.50
C ASN A 574 11.73 6.28 14.66
N TYR A 575 12.01 4.99 14.87
CA TYR A 575 11.47 4.23 16.00
C TYR A 575 12.28 4.50 17.26
N ASN A 576 11.62 4.49 18.42
CA ASN A 576 12.30 4.47 19.70
C ASN A 576 12.51 3.00 20.11
N SER A 577 13.75 2.56 20.25
CA SER A 577 14.05 1.15 20.58
C SER A 577 13.47 0.70 21.92
N THR A 578 13.28 1.63 22.87
CA THR A 578 12.71 1.31 24.20
C THR A 578 11.19 1.36 24.26
N ASN A 579 10.53 1.67 23.14
CA ASN A 579 9.08 1.62 23.02
C ASN A 579 8.71 0.49 22.07
N TYR A 580 7.92 -0.46 22.56
CA TYR A 580 7.42 -1.55 21.75
C TYR A 580 6.68 -1.03 20.51
N ASN A 581 7.01 -1.60 19.34
CA ASN A 581 6.36 -1.29 18.08
C ASN A 581 5.79 -2.55 17.43
N VAL A 582 4.46 -2.63 17.36
CA VAL A 582 3.75 -3.80 16.81
C VAL A 582 4.10 -4.09 15.36
N SER A 583 4.33 -3.07 14.52
CA SER A 583 4.66 -3.27 13.11
C SER A 583 6.05 -3.89 12.94
N LEU A 584 7.04 -3.44 13.71
CA LEU A 584 8.36 -4.07 13.72
C LEU A 584 8.32 -5.49 14.28
N ALA A 585 7.48 -5.73 15.30
CA ALA A 585 7.29 -7.06 15.85
C ALA A 585 6.65 -8.03 14.83
N GLU A 586 5.62 -7.58 14.10
CA GLU A 586 4.96 -8.37 13.04
C GLU A 586 5.95 -8.73 11.93
N GLU A 587 6.73 -7.76 11.44
CA GLU A 587 7.78 -7.97 10.44
C GLU A 587 8.86 -8.94 10.94
N CYS A 588 9.31 -8.77 12.18
CA CYS A 588 10.28 -9.69 12.80
C CYS A 588 9.73 -11.11 12.98
N ALA A 589 8.44 -11.26 13.30
CA ALA A 589 7.80 -12.56 13.45
C ALA A 589 7.65 -13.27 12.10
N GLU A 590 7.28 -12.52 11.05
CA GLU A 590 7.25 -13.01 9.68
C GLU A 590 8.64 -13.47 9.22
N TYR A 591 9.68 -12.68 9.49
CA TYR A 591 11.07 -13.05 9.17
C TYR A 591 11.52 -14.31 9.90
N ALA A 592 11.21 -14.43 11.20
CA ALA A 592 11.55 -15.61 11.99
C ALA A 592 10.83 -16.88 11.47
N MET A 593 9.54 -16.75 11.09
CA MET A 593 8.77 -17.83 10.49
C MET A 593 9.35 -18.26 9.13
N LEU A 594 9.67 -17.31 8.25
CA LEU A 594 10.25 -17.60 6.94
C LEU A 594 11.66 -18.17 7.03
N ALA A 595 12.44 -17.76 8.03
CA ALA A 595 13.75 -18.34 8.30
C ALA A 595 13.63 -19.83 8.65
N TYR A 596 12.64 -20.18 9.48
CA TYR A 596 12.45 -21.50 10.07
C TYR A 596 11.77 -22.51 9.12
N ASP A 597 10.63 -22.15 8.53
CA ASP A 597 9.76 -23.09 7.80
C ASP A 597 9.68 -22.85 6.29
N GLU A 598 10.36 -21.83 5.74
CA GLU A 598 10.30 -21.46 4.30
C GLU A 598 8.87 -21.39 3.72
N MET A 599 7.93 -20.86 4.50
CA MET A 599 6.52 -20.73 4.12
C MET A 599 6.37 -19.98 2.78
N GLU A 600 5.55 -20.51 1.87
CA GLU A 600 5.31 -19.91 0.55
C GLU A 600 4.05 -19.06 0.56
N LEU A 601 4.10 -17.89 -0.08
CA LEU A 601 2.94 -17.02 -0.20
C LEU A 601 2.07 -17.46 -1.41
N SER A 602 0.84 -17.88 -1.15
CA SER A 602 -0.13 -18.31 -2.15
C SER A 602 -1.52 -17.72 -1.86
N GLY A 603 -2.08 -16.99 -2.82
CA GLY A 603 -3.41 -16.39 -2.67
C GLY A 603 -3.53 -15.35 -1.55
N GLY A 604 -2.45 -14.62 -1.24
CA GLY A 604 -2.41 -13.61 -0.17
C GLY A 604 -2.10 -14.19 1.22
N TYR A 605 -1.75 -15.46 1.29
CA TYR A 605 -1.63 -16.21 2.52
C TYR A 605 -0.42 -17.15 2.51
N TYR A 606 0.23 -17.32 3.66
CA TYR A 606 1.30 -18.29 3.79
C TYR A 606 0.76 -19.72 3.91
N VAL A 607 1.41 -20.63 3.19
CA VAL A 607 1.22 -22.08 3.22
C VAL A 607 2.57 -22.77 3.40
N GLN A 608 2.56 -24.01 3.90
CA GLN A 608 3.80 -24.77 4.11
C GLN A 608 4.52 -24.98 2.77
N GLY A 609 5.80 -24.59 2.73
CA GLY A 609 6.70 -24.80 1.60
C GLY A 609 7.56 -26.05 1.74
N ASP A 610 8.20 -26.46 0.65
CA ASP A 610 9.27 -27.46 0.71
C ASP A 610 10.51 -26.86 1.38
N ARG A 611 11.09 -27.56 2.37
CA ARG A 611 12.38 -27.17 2.95
C ARG A 611 13.46 -27.22 1.88
N LYS A 612 14.16 -26.09 1.67
CA LYS A 612 15.27 -25.96 0.71
C LYS A 612 16.57 -25.77 1.46
N ASP A 613 17.69 -25.89 0.75
CA ASP A 613 19.02 -25.72 1.33
C ASP A 613 19.35 -24.27 1.74
N LYS A 614 18.47 -23.31 1.44
CA LYS A 614 18.60 -21.87 1.70
C LYS A 614 17.23 -21.21 1.79
N PRO A 615 17.06 -20.17 2.64
CA PRO A 615 15.77 -19.58 2.95
C PRO A 615 15.28 -18.62 1.85
N TYR A 616 14.89 -19.14 0.69
CA TYR A 616 14.58 -18.32 -0.50
C TYR A 616 13.42 -17.36 -0.28
N GLN A 617 12.40 -17.77 0.48
CA GLN A 617 11.23 -16.95 0.77
C GLN A 617 11.60 -15.76 1.67
N LEU A 618 12.41 -15.98 2.70
CA LEU A 618 12.97 -14.89 3.52
C LEU A 618 13.81 -13.93 2.67
N LEU A 619 14.67 -14.46 1.80
CA LEU A 619 15.50 -13.64 0.92
C LEU A 619 14.66 -12.82 -0.08
N SER A 620 13.53 -13.34 -0.56
CA SER A 620 12.58 -12.58 -1.40
C SER A 620 11.93 -11.48 -0.58
N LYS A 621 11.38 -11.84 0.58
CA LYS A 621 10.69 -10.91 1.47
C LYS A 621 11.57 -9.73 1.91
N LEU A 622 12.81 -10.01 2.30
CA LEU A 622 13.78 -8.97 2.64
C LEU A 622 14.05 -8.02 1.46
N ARG A 623 14.10 -8.51 0.22
CA ARG A 623 14.27 -7.65 -0.97
C ARG A 623 13.03 -6.81 -1.25
N GLU A 624 11.85 -7.39 -1.06
CA GLU A 624 10.57 -6.68 -1.17
C GLU A 624 10.48 -5.54 -0.14
N ASP A 625 11.00 -5.76 1.07
CA ASP A 625 11.09 -4.77 2.14
C ASP A 625 12.27 -3.78 1.98
N GLY A 626 12.90 -3.79 0.81
CA GLY A 626 13.95 -2.85 0.42
C GLY A 626 15.35 -3.19 0.93
N PHE A 627 15.56 -4.35 1.56
CA PHE A 627 16.87 -4.81 1.95
C PHE A 627 17.69 -5.33 0.76
N THR A 628 18.97 -4.98 0.79
CA THR A 628 19.98 -5.54 -0.11
C THR A 628 20.54 -6.81 0.52
N VAL A 629 20.20 -7.95 -0.11
CA VAL A 629 20.60 -9.28 0.34
C VAL A 629 20.84 -10.24 -0.83
N SER A 630 21.90 -11.03 -0.73
CA SER A 630 22.31 -12.06 -1.68
C SER A 630 22.19 -13.46 -1.07
N ASN A 631 22.22 -14.49 -1.91
CA ASN A 631 22.15 -15.88 -1.43
C ASN A 631 23.37 -16.30 -0.61
N ASN A 632 24.48 -15.56 -0.65
CA ASN A 632 25.68 -15.82 0.15
C ASN A 632 25.62 -15.15 1.52
N ASP A 633 24.65 -14.25 1.73
CA ASP A 633 24.43 -13.64 3.05
C ASP A 633 23.54 -14.54 3.95
N ALA A 634 23.08 -15.68 3.42
CA ALA A 634 22.51 -16.80 4.18
C ALA A 634 23.63 -17.79 4.53
N VAL A 635 23.89 -17.97 5.82
CA VAL A 635 25.04 -18.70 6.35
C VAL A 635 24.58 -19.91 7.16
N ASN A 636 25.37 -20.99 7.13
CA ASN A 636 25.21 -22.22 7.92
C ASN A 636 23.98 -23.11 7.64
N TYR A 637 23.13 -22.81 6.66
CA TYR A 637 21.94 -23.64 6.32
C TYR A 637 22.23 -25.08 5.86
N GLN A 638 23.50 -25.44 5.61
CA GLN A 638 23.94 -26.80 5.28
C GLN A 638 24.87 -27.41 6.34
N ASN A 639 24.99 -26.77 7.50
CA ASN A 639 25.87 -27.19 8.58
C ASN A 639 25.16 -28.19 9.50
N ASN A 640 25.92 -29.12 10.09
CA ASN A 640 25.44 -30.13 11.02
C ASN A 640 26.13 -30.03 12.39
N LYS A 641 26.43 -28.80 12.84
CA LYS A 641 27.00 -28.54 14.17
C LYS A 641 25.90 -28.17 15.15
N ASP A 642 25.85 -28.89 16.26
CA ASP A 642 24.90 -28.70 17.36
C ASP A 642 25.13 -27.40 18.17
N TYR A 643 26.29 -26.75 18.04
CA TYR A 643 26.65 -25.49 18.71
C TYR A 643 26.57 -24.24 17.81
N ASP A 644 26.06 -24.37 16.58
CA ASP A 644 26.00 -23.27 15.60
C ASP A 644 24.54 -22.84 15.32
N VAL A 645 24.35 -21.78 14.53
CA VAL A 645 23.04 -21.38 14.03
C VAL A 645 23.11 -21.00 12.55
N SER A 646 21.98 -21.19 11.88
CA SER A 646 21.73 -20.64 10.55
C SER A 646 21.14 -19.23 10.66
N TYR A 647 21.57 -18.31 9.80
CA TYR A 647 21.11 -16.93 9.85
C TYR A 647 21.24 -16.22 8.50
N VAL A 648 20.56 -15.09 8.36
CA VAL A 648 20.64 -14.18 7.22
C VAL A 648 21.01 -12.78 7.69
N LEU A 649 22.00 -12.17 7.02
CA LEU A 649 22.36 -10.76 7.20
C LEU A 649 21.92 -9.92 6.00
N ALA A 650 21.12 -8.88 6.26
CA ALA A 650 20.63 -8.00 5.20
C ALA A 650 20.77 -6.53 5.61
N ARG A 651 20.85 -5.61 4.66
CA ARG A 651 20.94 -4.18 4.97
C ARG A 651 20.07 -3.28 4.10
N LYS A 652 19.56 -2.18 4.66
CA LYS A 652 18.93 -1.09 3.90
C LYS A 652 19.37 0.28 4.40
N SER A 653 19.38 1.26 3.51
CA SER A 653 19.64 2.65 3.86
C SER A 653 18.35 3.31 4.37
N VAL A 654 18.42 3.98 5.52
CA VAL A 654 17.28 4.61 6.18
C VAL A 654 17.63 6.00 6.69
N LEU A 655 16.61 6.85 6.85
CA LEU A 655 16.73 8.14 7.51
C LEU A 655 16.39 8.01 8.99
N VAL A 656 17.34 8.38 9.85
CA VAL A 656 17.14 8.48 11.30
C VAL A 656 17.39 9.91 11.70
N ASN A 657 16.36 10.61 12.17
CA ASN A 657 16.39 12.05 12.45
C ASN A 657 17.02 12.85 11.28
N ASN A 658 16.58 12.55 10.05
CA ASN A 658 17.09 13.13 8.79
C ASN A 658 18.56 12.85 8.45
N SER A 659 19.23 11.96 9.18
CA SER A 659 20.58 11.49 8.87
C SER A 659 20.52 10.12 8.22
N LEU A 660 21.25 9.93 7.12
CA LEU A 660 21.32 8.65 6.43
C LEU A 660 22.16 7.67 7.27
N ARG A 661 21.57 6.54 7.64
CA ARG A 661 22.22 5.43 8.37
C ARG A 661 21.87 4.10 7.70
N THR A 662 22.50 3.02 8.16
CA THR A 662 22.25 1.68 7.65
C THR A 662 21.54 0.84 8.70
N LEU A 663 20.35 0.36 8.36
CA LEU A 663 19.65 -0.68 9.12
C LEU A 663 20.18 -2.05 8.68
N VAL A 664 20.57 -2.88 9.64
CA VAL A 664 21.08 -4.23 9.45
C VAL A 664 20.10 -5.21 10.10
N ALA A 665 19.44 -6.03 9.28
CA ALA A 665 18.61 -7.12 9.76
C ALA A 665 19.50 -8.35 10.04
N VAL A 666 19.35 -8.90 11.23
CA VAL A 666 19.97 -10.15 11.69
C VAL A 666 18.85 -11.12 12.00
N VAL A 667 18.54 -11.99 11.04
CA VAL A 667 17.44 -12.96 11.15
C VAL A 667 18.04 -14.33 11.42
N ILE A 668 17.79 -14.86 12.62
CA ILE A 668 18.40 -16.11 13.10
C ILE A 668 17.34 -17.21 13.08
N ARG A 669 17.66 -18.33 12.42
CA ARG A 669 16.76 -19.47 12.30
C ARG A 669 16.61 -20.20 13.64
N GLY A 670 15.42 -20.76 13.87
CA GLY A 670 15.21 -21.79 14.89
C GLY A 670 15.93 -23.12 14.60
N THR A 671 15.61 -24.13 15.43
CA THR A 671 16.32 -25.42 15.52
C THR A 671 16.08 -26.36 14.34
N ASP A 672 17.11 -27.06 13.87
CA ASP A 672 16.97 -28.18 12.93
C ASP A 672 18.01 -29.28 13.18
N GLY A 673 17.58 -30.53 12.97
CA GLY A 673 18.43 -31.70 13.15
C GLY A 673 19.18 -31.70 14.50
N VAL A 674 20.49 -31.92 14.44
CA VAL A 674 21.37 -32.10 15.62
C VAL A 674 21.41 -30.90 16.57
N GLU A 675 20.97 -29.71 16.15
CA GLU A 675 20.85 -28.54 17.03
C GLU A 675 19.91 -28.80 18.23
N TRP A 676 18.98 -29.76 18.11
CA TRP A 676 18.13 -30.20 19.22
C TRP A 676 18.94 -30.74 20.40
N GLN A 677 20.02 -31.46 20.15
CA GLN A 677 20.87 -32.00 21.20
C GLN A 677 21.64 -30.88 21.89
N GLY A 678 22.20 -29.95 21.11
CA GLY A 678 22.92 -28.80 21.64
C GLY A 678 22.06 -27.86 22.49
N ASN A 679 20.75 -27.79 22.25
CA ASN A 679 19.80 -27.06 23.11
C ASN A 679 19.73 -27.65 24.54
N MET A 680 20.17 -28.90 24.74
CA MET A 680 20.21 -29.56 26.04
C MET A 680 21.54 -29.33 26.79
N ASP A 681 22.55 -28.78 26.12
CA ASP A 681 23.86 -28.45 26.69
C ASP A 681 23.85 -27.09 27.39
N VAL A 682 23.19 -27.02 28.55
CA VAL A 682 23.04 -25.80 29.34
C VAL A 682 24.40 -25.22 29.75
N THR A 683 25.30 -26.06 30.27
CA THR A 683 26.67 -25.66 30.67
C THR A 683 27.75 -26.45 29.93
N GLY A 684 27.35 -27.32 29.00
CA GLY A 684 28.23 -28.13 28.16
C GLY A 684 27.82 -29.59 28.17
N SER A 685 28.77 -30.49 27.88
CA SER A 685 28.58 -31.95 28.01
C SER A 685 28.67 -32.46 29.46
N SER A 686 28.93 -31.54 30.41
CA SER A 686 28.93 -31.78 31.85
C SER A 686 28.63 -30.46 32.58
N TYR A 687 28.35 -30.56 33.88
CA TYR A 687 28.07 -29.37 34.70
C TYR A 687 29.27 -28.42 34.77
N ASP A 688 29.00 -27.13 34.63
CA ASP A 688 29.91 -26.03 34.95
C ASP A 688 29.13 -24.84 35.54
N THR A 689 29.84 -23.85 36.07
CA THR A 689 29.33 -22.69 36.78
C THR A 689 29.01 -21.50 35.87
N PHE A 690 28.94 -21.70 34.55
CA PHE A 690 28.58 -20.62 33.61
C PHE A 690 27.19 -20.05 33.90
N ASP A 691 27.07 -18.73 33.77
CA ASP A 691 25.80 -18.02 33.89
C ASP A 691 24.97 -18.12 32.62
N ASN A 692 25.60 -17.94 31.45
CA ASN A 692 24.94 -18.05 30.16
C ASN A 692 24.83 -19.51 29.73
N HIS A 693 23.75 -19.84 29.02
CA HIS A 693 23.61 -21.11 28.31
C HIS A 693 24.75 -21.24 27.29
N ILE A 694 25.66 -22.20 27.49
CA ILE A 694 26.94 -22.21 26.78
C ILE A 694 26.78 -22.45 25.27
N ASN A 695 25.84 -23.32 24.89
CA ASN A 695 25.60 -23.64 23.49
C ASN A 695 25.11 -22.40 22.70
N PHE A 696 24.12 -21.66 23.23
CA PHE A 696 23.67 -20.39 22.64
C PHE A 696 24.77 -19.32 22.64
N ALA A 697 25.55 -19.21 23.72
CA ALA A 697 26.65 -18.25 23.79
C ALA A 697 27.76 -18.55 22.75
N THR A 698 28.01 -19.84 22.46
CA THR A 698 28.96 -20.27 21.42
C THR A 698 28.48 -19.88 20.04
N ALA A 699 27.20 -20.07 19.74
CA ALA A 699 26.57 -19.61 18.50
C ALA A 699 26.66 -18.07 18.34
N VAL A 700 26.44 -17.31 19.41
CA VAL A 700 26.62 -15.83 19.40
C VAL A 700 28.06 -15.46 19.07
N ALA A 701 29.05 -16.18 19.62
CA ALA A 701 30.46 -15.91 19.36
C ALA A 701 30.81 -16.08 17.87
N ALA A 702 30.34 -17.16 17.23
CA ALA A 702 30.53 -17.41 15.81
C ALA A 702 29.82 -16.34 14.95
N LEU A 703 28.53 -16.11 15.18
CA LEU A 703 27.74 -15.10 14.47
C LEU A 703 28.32 -13.68 14.61
N SER A 704 28.86 -13.33 15.77
CA SER A 704 29.48 -12.01 15.96
C SER A 704 30.66 -11.78 15.02
N VAL A 705 31.51 -12.79 14.82
CA VAL A 705 32.67 -12.69 13.91
C VAL A 705 32.19 -12.46 12.48
N ASP A 706 31.19 -13.21 12.05
CA ASP A 706 30.65 -13.08 10.70
C ASP A 706 29.92 -11.75 10.48
N LEU A 707 29.22 -11.24 11.51
CA LEU A 707 28.62 -9.91 11.49
C LEU A 707 29.68 -8.81 11.35
N ASP A 708 30.79 -8.87 12.11
CA ASP A 708 31.89 -7.91 12.01
C ASP A 708 32.54 -7.93 10.61
N ILE A 709 32.72 -9.13 10.04
CA ILE A 709 33.20 -9.31 8.66
C ILE A 709 32.21 -8.70 7.66
N TYR A 710 30.91 -8.94 7.84
CA TYR A 710 29.87 -8.37 7.00
C TYR A 710 29.89 -6.85 7.03
N LEU A 711 29.88 -6.23 8.21
CA LEU A 711 29.92 -4.78 8.37
C LEU A 711 31.16 -4.17 7.70
N SER A 712 32.33 -4.77 7.91
CA SER A 712 33.60 -4.34 7.32
C SER A 712 33.57 -4.42 5.79
N ASN A 713 33.17 -5.56 5.23
CA ASN A 713 33.11 -5.77 3.79
C ASN A 713 32.13 -4.83 3.07
N LYS A 714 31.11 -4.35 3.79
CA LYS A 714 30.10 -3.43 3.27
C LYS A 714 30.34 -1.97 3.65
N ASN A 715 31.45 -1.66 4.33
CA ASN A 715 31.84 -0.32 4.80
C ASN A 715 30.77 0.34 5.70
N ILE A 716 30.19 -0.43 6.63
CA ILE A 716 29.18 0.05 7.58
C ILE A 716 29.87 0.35 8.91
N SER A 717 29.80 1.60 9.36
CA SER A 717 30.50 2.07 10.57
C SER A 717 29.58 2.50 11.72
N ASP A 718 28.31 2.77 11.45
CA ASP A 718 27.31 3.19 12.44
C ASP A 718 25.94 2.53 12.17
N PRO A 719 25.85 1.20 12.35
CA PRO A 719 24.64 0.45 12.06
C PRO A 719 23.54 0.62 13.11
N ILE A 720 22.30 0.45 12.66
CA ILE A 720 21.14 0.12 13.49
C ILE A 720 20.85 -1.36 13.28
N TYR A 721 20.61 -2.10 14.34
CA TYR A 721 20.35 -3.54 14.28
C TYR A 721 18.87 -3.84 14.50
N LEU A 722 18.27 -4.58 13.57
CA LEU A 722 16.98 -5.24 13.75
C LEU A 722 17.25 -6.74 13.88
N ILE A 723 17.02 -7.29 15.08
CA ILE A 723 17.43 -8.65 15.44
C ILE A 723 16.18 -9.46 15.76
N THR A 724 16.05 -10.63 15.14
CA THR A 724 14.92 -11.52 15.36
C THR A 724 15.31 -12.98 15.24
N GLY A 725 14.50 -13.83 15.86
CA GLY A 725 14.58 -15.27 15.72
C GLY A 725 13.42 -15.96 16.44
N HIS A 726 13.32 -17.26 16.23
CA HIS A 726 12.37 -18.14 16.90
C HIS A 726 13.12 -19.27 17.62
N SER A 727 12.66 -19.68 18.81
CA SER A 727 13.23 -20.80 19.57
C SER A 727 14.75 -20.65 19.81
N ARG A 728 15.60 -21.61 19.39
CA ARG A 728 17.07 -21.46 19.43
C ARG A 728 17.55 -20.13 18.82
N GLY A 729 16.99 -19.73 17.68
CA GLY A 729 17.34 -18.46 17.03
C GLY A 729 16.96 -17.24 17.89
N ALA A 730 15.85 -17.32 18.61
CA ALA A 730 15.44 -16.30 19.58
C ALA A 730 16.40 -16.21 20.78
N ALA A 731 16.88 -17.34 21.31
CA ALA A 731 17.88 -17.35 22.39
C ALA A 731 19.20 -16.68 21.95
N VAL A 732 19.69 -17.02 20.75
CA VAL A 732 20.90 -16.41 20.19
C VAL A 732 20.67 -14.92 19.90
N ALA A 733 19.49 -14.54 19.38
CA ALA A 733 19.12 -13.15 19.17
C ALA A 733 19.10 -12.34 20.47
N ASN A 734 18.56 -12.90 21.55
CA ASN A 734 18.51 -12.26 22.87
C ASN A 734 19.92 -11.97 23.42
N LEU A 735 20.81 -12.97 23.40
CA LEU A 735 22.20 -12.82 23.85
C LEU A 735 23.03 -11.90 22.93
N LEU A 736 22.82 -11.97 21.60
CA LEU A 736 23.47 -11.07 20.65
C LEU A 736 23.03 -9.62 20.86
N ALA A 737 21.74 -9.39 21.10
CA ALA A 737 21.22 -8.05 21.39
C ALA A 737 21.82 -7.47 22.69
N GLU A 738 22.00 -8.28 23.74
CA GLU A 738 22.70 -7.82 24.96
C GLU A 738 24.15 -7.43 24.68
N LYS A 739 24.86 -8.23 23.87
CA LYS A 739 26.23 -7.92 23.46
C LYS A 739 26.28 -6.61 22.66
N LEU A 740 25.39 -6.44 21.68
CA LEU A 740 25.34 -5.24 20.83
C LEU A 740 24.87 -4.00 21.57
N ASN A 741 24.04 -4.13 22.60
CA ASN A 741 23.68 -3.01 23.49
C ASN A 741 24.91 -2.39 24.15
N THR A 742 25.94 -3.19 24.44
CA THR A 742 27.20 -2.73 25.04
C THR A 742 28.08 -1.99 24.04
N THR A 743 28.07 -2.39 22.76
CA THR A 743 28.96 -1.83 21.73
C THR A 743 28.32 -0.72 20.89
N ALA A 744 27.07 -0.89 20.48
CA ALA A 744 26.33 0.04 19.62
C ALA A 744 25.39 0.97 20.40
N GLY A 745 25.07 0.63 21.65
CA GLY A 745 24.14 1.38 22.50
C GLY A 745 22.68 1.00 22.29
N ILE A 746 21.90 1.12 23.36
CA ILE A 746 20.49 0.68 23.42
C ILE A 746 19.59 1.32 22.35
N SER A 747 19.88 2.56 21.94
CA SER A 747 19.11 3.29 20.92
C SER A 747 19.26 2.74 19.51
N ASN A 748 20.25 1.88 19.28
CA ASN A 748 20.61 1.34 17.96
C ASN A 748 20.30 -0.15 17.81
N VAL A 749 19.70 -0.78 18.82
CA VAL A 749 19.38 -2.22 18.81
C VAL A 749 17.89 -2.39 19.02
N PHE A 750 17.23 -3.08 18.10
CA PHE A 750 15.80 -3.40 18.12
C PHE A 750 15.70 -4.92 18.05
N ALA A 751 15.37 -5.57 19.17
CA ALA A 751 15.30 -7.02 19.22
C ALA A 751 13.87 -7.49 19.54
N TYR A 752 13.31 -8.30 18.65
CA TYR A 752 11.99 -8.92 18.82
C TYR A 752 12.17 -10.42 18.64
N THR A 753 11.91 -11.20 19.69
CA THR A 753 12.25 -12.63 19.73
C THR A 753 11.04 -13.47 20.13
N PHE A 754 10.88 -14.63 19.50
CA PHE A 754 9.66 -15.45 19.61
C PHE A 754 9.97 -16.83 20.16
N ALA A 755 9.14 -17.34 21.08
CA ALA A 755 9.40 -18.62 21.76
C ALA A 755 10.79 -18.68 22.40
N THR A 756 11.28 -17.56 22.94
CA THR A 756 12.66 -17.41 23.40
C THR A 756 12.94 -18.36 24.56
N PRO A 757 13.92 -19.28 24.52
CA PRO A 757 14.38 -20.03 25.69
C PRO A 757 14.96 -19.12 26.77
N ASN A 758 15.05 -19.61 28.02
CA ASN A 758 15.83 -18.90 29.03
C ASN A 758 17.34 -19.00 28.70
N VAL A 759 18.09 -17.92 28.82
CA VAL A 759 19.47 -17.86 28.27
C VAL A 759 20.54 -17.58 29.31
N THR A 760 20.21 -17.06 30.49
CA THR A 760 21.22 -16.67 31.49
C THR A 760 20.70 -16.70 32.93
N LYS A 761 21.58 -16.96 33.89
CA LYS A 761 21.34 -16.73 35.33
C LYS A 761 21.45 -15.27 35.75
N ALA A 762 21.96 -14.41 34.87
CA ALA A 762 22.16 -12.97 35.13
C ALA A 762 21.37 -12.10 34.14
N PRO A 763 20.02 -12.20 34.13
CA PRO A 763 19.20 -11.44 33.20
C PRO A 763 19.33 -9.94 33.44
N ASN A 764 19.18 -9.17 32.37
CA ASN A 764 19.26 -7.72 32.43
C ASN A 764 17.91 -7.12 32.03
N SER A 765 17.06 -6.87 33.01
CA SER A 765 15.73 -6.29 32.81
C SER A 765 15.77 -4.80 32.41
N SER A 766 16.92 -4.12 32.55
CA SER A 766 17.08 -2.74 32.08
C SER A 766 17.14 -2.62 30.55
N ARG A 767 17.21 -3.75 29.83
CA ARG A 767 17.23 -3.79 28.36
C ARG A 767 15.83 -3.71 27.77
N THR A 768 15.22 -2.54 27.93
CA THR A 768 13.86 -2.26 27.46
C THR A 768 13.71 -2.23 25.93
N ASN A 769 14.75 -2.59 25.18
CA ASN A 769 14.77 -2.70 23.72
C ASN A 769 14.85 -4.14 23.20
N ILE A 770 14.83 -5.12 24.11
CA ILE A 770 14.73 -6.55 23.80
C ILE A 770 13.35 -7.00 24.26
N TYR A 771 12.53 -7.44 23.31
CA TYR A 771 11.15 -7.88 23.54
C TYR A 771 11.03 -9.37 23.24
N ASN A 772 10.68 -10.16 24.25
CA ASN A 772 10.52 -11.60 24.15
C ASN A 772 9.02 -11.96 24.21
N PHE A 773 8.51 -12.64 23.18
CA PHE A 773 7.13 -13.12 23.13
C PHE A 773 7.12 -14.62 23.39
N CYS A 774 6.43 -15.04 24.44
CA CYS A 774 6.36 -16.43 24.89
C CYS A 774 4.90 -16.79 25.21
N PHE A 775 4.51 -18.04 24.97
CA PHE A 775 3.25 -18.57 25.49
C PHE A 775 3.50 -19.38 26.75
N LYS A 776 2.58 -19.30 27.72
CA LYS A 776 2.65 -20.03 28.97
C LYS A 776 2.47 -21.55 28.80
N ASP A 777 1.74 -21.96 27.77
CA ASP A 777 1.55 -23.36 27.38
C ASP A 777 2.63 -23.87 26.41
N ASP A 778 3.66 -23.07 26.09
CA ASP A 778 4.86 -23.48 25.39
C ASP A 778 5.98 -23.79 26.40
N PHE A 779 6.40 -25.05 26.49
CA PHE A 779 7.41 -25.47 27.48
C PHE A 779 8.84 -25.06 27.09
N VAL A 780 9.12 -24.92 25.79
CA VAL A 780 10.47 -24.61 25.28
C VAL A 780 11.01 -23.26 25.75
N PRO A 781 10.25 -22.14 25.72
CA PRO A 781 10.72 -20.86 26.26
C PRO A 781 10.95 -20.86 27.78
N GLN A 782 10.54 -21.92 28.47
CA GLN A 782 10.60 -22.06 29.92
C GLN A 782 11.76 -22.97 30.38
N VAL A 783 12.51 -23.56 29.44
CA VAL A 783 13.72 -24.36 29.72
C VAL A 783 14.98 -23.69 29.15
N PRO A 784 16.12 -23.68 29.86
CA PRO A 784 16.33 -24.13 31.25
C PRO A 784 15.41 -23.39 32.24
N LEU A 785 15.10 -24.02 33.38
CA LEU A 785 14.04 -23.54 34.26
C LEU A 785 14.27 -22.12 34.81
N GLY A 786 13.15 -21.40 34.93
CA GLY A 786 13.09 -20.01 35.36
C GLY A 786 13.40 -19.77 36.84
N GLN A 787 13.31 -18.51 37.28
CA GLN A 787 13.28 -18.20 38.72
C GLN A 787 12.07 -18.81 39.45
N GLU A 788 10.94 -18.95 38.76
CA GLU A 788 9.74 -19.61 39.29
C GLU A 788 9.96 -21.10 39.64
N HIS A 789 11.02 -21.70 39.07
CA HIS A 789 11.33 -23.13 39.13
C HIS A 789 12.79 -23.41 39.54
N SER A 790 13.36 -22.59 40.42
CA SER A 790 14.63 -22.79 41.16
C SER A 790 15.97 -22.79 40.40
N TRP A 791 16.02 -23.00 39.08
CA TRP A 791 17.29 -22.99 38.30
C TRP A 791 17.82 -21.59 38.02
N LYS A 792 16.98 -20.56 38.20
CA LYS A 792 17.32 -19.12 38.11
C LYS A 792 17.74 -18.62 36.73
N TYR A 793 17.49 -19.37 35.66
CA TYR A 793 17.68 -18.84 34.31
C TYR A 793 16.54 -17.89 33.94
N ASP A 794 16.81 -16.96 33.05
CA ASP A 794 15.83 -16.03 32.48
C ASP A 794 16.38 -15.41 31.19
N LYS A 795 15.68 -14.41 30.65
CA LYS A 795 15.95 -13.70 29.40
C LYS A 795 16.40 -12.28 29.69
N HIS A 796 17.20 -11.69 28.80
CA HIS A 796 17.41 -10.24 28.84
C HIS A 796 16.17 -9.51 28.32
N GLY A 797 15.88 -8.34 28.89
CA GLY A 797 14.82 -7.43 28.44
C GLY A 797 13.44 -7.69 29.02
N ILE A 798 12.42 -7.35 28.22
CA ILE A 798 11.00 -7.44 28.59
C ILE A 798 10.45 -8.75 28.03
N THR A 799 9.75 -9.51 28.85
CA THR A 799 9.10 -10.76 28.45
C THR A 799 7.59 -10.62 28.55
N TYR A 800 6.90 -10.98 27.47
CA TYR A 800 5.44 -11.12 27.40
C TYR A 800 5.11 -12.61 27.39
N ASP A 801 4.69 -13.14 28.54
CA ASP A 801 4.47 -14.58 28.78
C ASP A 801 3.15 -14.90 29.51
N ASP A 802 2.25 -13.92 29.60
CA ASP A 802 0.95 -14.06 30.28
C ASP A 802 -0.12 -14.76 29.41
N LYS A 803 0.15 -14.96 28.12
CA LYS A 803 -0.79 -15.53 27.16
C LYS A 803 -0.72 -17.05 27.10
N VAL A 804 -1.88 -17.68 26.94
CA VAL A 804 -2.03 -19.12 26.69
C VAL A 804 -2.57 -19.29 25.27
N ALA A 805 -1.82 -19.92 24.38
CA ALA A 805 -2.20 -20.07 22.98
C ALA A 805 -3.48 -20.91 22.81
N GLU A 806 -3.66 -21.95 23.62
CA GLU A 806 -4.89 -22.75 23.67
C GLU A 806 -6.13 -21.86 23.88
N THR A 807 -6.03 -20.90 24.80
CA THR A 807 -7.11 -19.95 25.10
C THR A 807 -7.35 -18.98 23.95
N LEU A 808 -6.29 -18.50 23.31
CA LEU A 808 -6.39 -17.63 22.13
C LEU A 808 -7.03 -18.38 20.95
N TYR A 809 -6.65 -19.64 20.74
CA TYR A 809 -7.24 -20.50 19.71
C TYR A 809 -8.73 -20.75 19.95
N ALA A 810 -9.15 -20.93 21.20
CA ALA A 810 -10.56 -21.07 21.55
C ALA A 810 -11.37 -19.77 21.29
N ASN A 811 -10.79 -18.61 21.58
CA ASN A 811 -11.55 -17.36 21.69
C ASN A 811 -11.38 -16.39 20.50
N ASN A 812 -10.36 -16.54 19.67
CA ASN A 812 -10.11 -15.65 18.53
C ASN A 812 -10.29 -16.41 17.20
N ALA A 813 -11.35 -16.06 16.45
CA ALA A 813 -11.68 -16.72 15.18
C ALA A 813 -10.58 -16.52 14.12
N SER A 814 -10.01 -15.32 14.01
CA SER A 814 -8.98 -15.02 13.00
C SER A 814 -7.69 -15.79 13.24
N PHE A 815 -7.23 -15.82 14.50
CA PHE A 815 -6.07 -16.61 14.93
C PHE A 815 -6.28 -18.10 14.66
N ARG A 816 -7.43 -18.65 15.07
CA ARG A 816 -7.79 -20.05 14.81
C ARG A 816 -7.86 -20.39 13.32
N ASN A 817 -8.41 -19.50 12.50
CA ASN A 817 -8.54 -19.74 11.05
C ASN A 817 -7.17 -19.77 10.36
N ASP A 818 -6.28 -18.83 10.69
CA ASP A 818 -4.91 -18.83 10.16
C ASP A 818 -4.14 -20.07 10.65
N MET A 819 -4.25 -20.43 11.93
CA MET A 819 -3.67 -21.65 12.48
C MET A 819 -4.15 -22.90 11.74
N LYS A 820 -5.47 -23.08 11.55
CA LYS A 820 -6.01 -24.18 10.76
C LYS A 820 -5.46 -24.21 9.34
N ARG A 821 -5.27 -23.05 8.71
CA ARG A 821 -4.68 -22.99 7.37
C ARG A 821 -3.23 -23.46 7.37
N PHE A 822 -2.41 -22.97 8.30
CA PHE A 822 -1.02 -23.40 8.44
C PHE A 822 -0.90 -24.91 8.66
N LEU A 823 -1.86 -25.48 9.40
CA LEU A 823 -1.90 -26.91 9.71
C LEU A 823 -2.57 -27.76 8.62
N GLY A 824 -2.90 -27.20 7.45
CA GLY A 824 -3.53 -27.98 6.36
C GLY A 824 -4.96 -28.43 6.68
N GLY A 825 -5.66 -27.69 7.54
CA GLY A 825 -7.07 -27.90 7.90
C GLY A 825 -7.29 -28.70 9.20
N ARG A 826 -6.26 -29.29 9.81
CA ARG A 826 -6.39 -29.96 11.12
C ARG A 826 -6.51 -28.95 12.25
N ASP A 827 -7.12 -29.37 13.35
CA ASP A 827 -7.11 -28.60 14.59
C ASP A 827 -5.70 -28.58 15.20
N ALA A 828 -5.34 -27.45 15.80
CA ALA A 828 -4.10 -27.29 16.53
C ALA A 828 -4.13 -28.07 17.85
N ASP A 829 -3.01 -28.70 18.18
CA ASP A 829 -2.79 -29.44 19.42
C ASP A 829 -2.10 -28.54 20.46
N PHE A 830 -2.69 -28.47 21.65
CA PHE A 830 -2.19 -27.67 22.78
C PHE A 830 -2.17 -28.54 24.04
N ASN A 831 -1.21 -28.29 24.94
CA ASN A 831 -1.10 -29.04 26.19
C ASN A 831 -0.76 -28.15 27.39
N SER A 832 -1.59 -27.15 27.68
CA SER A 832 -1.34 -26.19 28.77
C SER A 832 -1.18 -26.87 30.14
N SER A 833 -2.06 -27.83 30.45
CA SER A 833 -2.00 -28.57 31.71
C SER A 833 -0.77 -29.48 31.79
N GLY A 834 -0.42 -30.17 30.71
CA GLY A 834 0.77 -31.00 30.63
C GLY A 834 2.06 -30.19 30.74
N THR A 835 2.13 -29.02 30.11
CA THR A 835 3.27 -28.10 30.22
C THR A 835 3.48 -27.69 31.68
N SER A 836 2.42 -27.27 32.38
CA SER A 836 2.51 -26.89 33.80
C SER A 836 2.94 -28.07 34.68
N ASN A 837 2.39 -29.27 34.45
CA ASN A 837 2.74 -30.47 35.19
C ASN A 837 4.19 -30.90 34.95
N LEU A 838 4.67 -30.80 33.71
CA LEU A 838 6.05 -31.11 33.32
C LEU A 838 7.05 -30.22 34.06
N LEU A 839 6.84 -28.89 34.01
CA LEU A 839 7.77 -27.92 34.61
C LEU A 839 7.84 -28.07 36.13
N ASN A 840 6.69 -28.23 36.79
CA ASN A 840 6.63 -28.51 38.23
C ASN A 840 7.33 -29.82 38.58
N HIS A 841 7.09 -30.89 37.82
CA HIS A 841 7.72 -32.18 38.07
C HIS A 841 9.25 -32.13 37.91
N ILE A 842 9.77 -31.40 36.90
CA ILE A 842 11.22 -31.22 36.75
C ILE A 842 11.76 -30.39 37.92
N SER A 843 11.11 -29.28 38.27
CA SER A 843 11.53 -28.40 39.37
C SER A 843 11.55 -29.12 40.73
N ASP A 844 10.60 -30.03 40.98
CA ASP A 844 10.49 -30.80 42.23
C ASP A 844 11.57 -31.88 42.39
N LYS A 845 12.22 -32.28 41.28
CA LYS A 845 13.16 -33.41 41.25
C LYS A 845 14.60 -33.01 40.99
N TRP A 846 14.81 -31.90 40.29
CA TRP A 846 16.12 -31.32 40.02
C TRP A 846 16.05 -29.84 40.38
N GLU A 847 16.61 -29.45 41.52
CA GLU A 847 16.49 -28.07 42.04
C GLU A 847 17.40 -27.07 41.32
N ASN A 848 18.40 -27.56 40.59
CA ASN A 848 19.36 -26.73 39.89
C ASN A 848 20.01 -27.48 38.72
N VAL A 849 20.78 -26.75 37.91
CA VAL A 849 21.46 -27.32 36.73
C VAL A 849 22.55 -28.33 37.09
N GLU A 850 23.16 -28.27 38.29
CA GLU A 850 24.13 -29.29 38.70
C GLU A 850 23.45 -30.65 38.82
N GLU A 851 22.27 -30.69 39.44
CA GLU A 851 21.48 -31.91 39.56
C GLU A 851 20.99 -32.43 38.20
N TYR A 852 20.65 -31.54 37.27
CA TYR A 852 20.31 -31.93 35.89
C TYR A 852 21.40 -32.80 35.22
N TYR A 853 22.67 -32.50 35.50
CA TYR A 853 23.83 -33.26 34.98
C TYR A 853 24.29 -34.41 35.87
N ASN A 854 24.10 -34.34 37.19
CA ASN A 854 24.77 -35.24 38.13
C ASN A 854 23.83 -36.21 38.87
N ASN A 855 22.53 -35.91 38.98
CA ASN A 855 21.61 -36.74 39.75
C ASN A 855 21.01 -37.87 38.91
N ASP A 856 21.24 -39.11 39.36
CA ASP A 856 20.64 -40.31 38.79
C ASP A 856 19.12 -40.32 39.01
N CYS A 857 18.37 -40.67 37.97
CA CYS A 857 16.90 -40.57 37.97
C CYS A 857 16.19 -41.86 38.45
N TYR A 858 16.88 -42.72 39.19
CA TYR A 858 16.39 -44.04 39.63
C TYR A 858 15.93 -44.06 41.10
N THR A 859 14.72 -44.59 41.34
CA THR A 859 14.13 -44.69 42.70
C THR A 859 14.11 -46.10 43.30
N GLY A 860 14.74 -47.09 42.68
CA GLY A 860 14.78 -48.44 43.25
C GLY A 860 15.92 -48.65 44.27
N PRO A 861 15.83 -49.67 45.14
CA PRO A 861 16.87 -49.94 46.12
C PRO A 861 18.18 -50.30 45.43
N THR A 862 19.25 -49.55 45.71
CA THR A 862 20.62 -49.97 45.37
C THR A 862 20.97 -51.20 46.21
N ILE A 863 21.03 -52.37 45.58
CA ILE A 863 21.69 -53.55 46.18
C ILE A 863 23.14 -53.55 45.69
N PRO A 864 24.14 -53.30 46.56
CA PRO A 864 25.53 -53.34 46.17
C PRO A 864 25.92 -54.77 45.73
N GLY A 865 26.35 -54.94 44.48
CA GLY A 865 27.05 -56.15 44.02
C GLY A 865 26.22 -57.25 43.34
N THR A 866 24.95 -57.03 42.98
CA THR A 866 24.17 -57.99 42.19
C THR A 866 23.78 -57.44 40.81
N PRO A 867 24.12 -58.11 39.70
CA PRO A 867 23.53 -57.81 38.39
C PRO A 867 22.02 -58.06 38.47
N ILE A 868 21.22 -57.07 38.07
CA ILE A 868 19.76 -57.22 37.97
C ILE A 868 19.47 -58.26 36.87
N PRO A 869 18.70 -59.34 37.13
CA PRO A 869 18.41 -60.34 36.10
C PRO A 869 17.44 -59.75 35.07
N ILE A 870 17.91 -59.67 33.82
CA ILE A 870 17.10 -59.26 32.67
C ILE A 870 16.45 -60.52 32.10
N THR A 871 15.11 -60.56 32.03
CA THR A 871 14.41 -61.57 31.22
C THR A 871 14.52 -61.22 29.73
N PRO A 872 14.60 -62.20 28.81
CA PRO A 872 14.95 -61.95 27.40
C PRO A 872 13.96 -61.06 26.62
N ALA A 873 12.74 -60.86 27.14
CA ALA A 873 11.71 -60.03 26.48
C ALA A 873 11.84 -58.53 26.77
N LEU A 874 12.69 -58.11 27.73
CA LEU A 874 12.90 -56.71 28.13
C LEU A 874 14.35 -56.22 27.94
N ALA A 875 15.19 -57.03 27.29
CA ALA A 875 16.63 -56.81 27.16
C ALA A 875 17.07 -55.68 26.20
N LEU A 876 16.14 -54.86 25.68
CA LEU A 876 16.47 -53.71 24.83
C LEU A 876 16.76 -52.42 25.62
N LEU A 877 16.55 -52.39 26.95
CA LEU A 877 16.81 -51.23 27.78
C LEU A 877 17.69 -51.62 28.98
N PRO A 878 19.03 -51.56 28.90
CA PRO A 878 19.84 -51.67 30.11
C PRO A 878 19.39 -50.60 31.11
N ILE A 879 19.06 -51.04 32.32
CA ILE A 879 18.71 -50.23 33.49
C ILE A 879 19.99 -49.59 34.03
N ASN A 880 20.61 -48.73 33.22
CA ASN A 880 21.76 -47.96 33.64
C ASN A 880 21.26 -46.66 34.27
N ARG A 881 21.92 -46.26 35.36
CA ARG A 881 21.83 -44.92 35.93
C ARG A 881 21.95 -43.89 34.80
N MET A 882 20.94 -43.04 34.66
CA MET A 882 20.85 -42.01 33.63
C MET A 882 20.38 -40.73 34.32
N THR A 883 21.02 -39.63 33.98
CA THR A 883 20.72 -38.28 34.47
C THR A 883 19.65 -37.61 33.60
N LEU A 884 19.09 -36.48 34.07
CA LEU A 884 18.09 -35.75 33.29
C LEU A 884 18.69 -35.20 31.99
N TYR A 885 19.93 -34.73 32.03
CA TYR A 885 20.71 -34.33 30.86
C TYR A 885 20.79 -35.45 29.83
N GLU A 886 21.23 -36.64 30.24
CA GLU A 886 21.38 -37.76 29.30
C GLU A 886 20.04 -38.19 28.70
N PHE A 887 18.95 -38.13 29.45
CA PHE A 887 17.62 -38.43 28.92
C PHE A 887 17.18 -37.40 27.88
N PHE A 888 17.29 -36.11 28.18
CA PHE A 888 16.92 -35.06 27.23
C PHE A 888 17.84 -35.05 25.99
N HIS A 889 19.15 -35.17 26.17
CA HIS A 889 20.15 -35.08 25.11
C HIS A 889 20.20 -36.34 24.24
N ASN A 890 20.16 -37.54 24.83
CA ASN A 890 20.37 -38.81 24.10
C ASN A 890 19.08 -39.55 23.75
N GLU A 891 17.95 -39.23 24.36
CA GLU A 891 16.65 -39.84 24.02
C GLU A 891 15.70 -38.80 23.42
N VAL A 892 15.32 -37.75 24.17
CA VAL A 892 14.27 -36.79 23.72
C VAL A 892 14.69 -35.98 22.49
N ALA A 893 15.88 -35.39 22.49
CA ALA A 893 16.36 -34.56 21.39
C ALA A 893 16.49 -35.36 20.08
N LEU A 894 17.02 -36.59 20.14
CA LEU A 894 17.10 -37.48 18.97
C LEU A 894 15.70 -37.87 18.48
N ALA A 895 14.77 -38.18 19.38
CA ALA A 895 13.40 -38.50 19.02
C ALA A 895 12.70 -37.31 18.33
N ALA A 896 12.92 -36.08 18.82
CA ALA A 896 12.40 -34.86 18.20
C ALA A 896 12.93 -34.62 16.78
N THR A 897 14.09 -35.18 16.42
CA THR A 897 14.64 -35.15 15.05
C THR A 897 14.14 -36.28 14.14
N GLY A 898 13.25 -37.14 14.66
CA GLY A 898 12.68 -38.27 13.93
C GLY A 898 13.47 -39.58 14.04
N ASP A 899 14.40 -39.72 15.01
CA ASP A 899 15.11 -40.97 15.23
C ASP A 899 14.16 -42.07 15.73
N PRO A 900 13.98 -43.19 15.00
CA PRO A 900 13.01 -44.22 15.37
C PRO A 900 13.40 -44.99 16.63
N LEU A 901 14.70 -45.16 16.89
CA LEU A 901 15.16 -45.91 18.05
C LEU A 901 14.93 -45.09 19.32
N ALA A 902 15.36 -43.83 19.33
CA ALA A 902 15.14 -42.89 20.41
C ALA A 902 13.65 -42.73 20.71
N SER A 903 12.80 -42.69 19.68
CA SER A 903 11.35 -42.65 19.84
C SER A 903 10.80 -43.87 20.60
N VAL A 904 11.33 -45.07 20.31
CA VAL A 904 10.98 -46.30 21.04
C VAL A 904 11.50 -46.25 22.48
N LEU A 905 12.69 -45.67 22.72
CA LEU A 905 13.23 -45.49 24.08
C LEU A 905 12.31 -44.62 24.92
N VAL A 906 11.91 -43.44 24.41
CA VAL A 906 10.99 -42.51 25.09
C VAL A 906 9.65 -43.18 25.38
N LEU A 907 9.08 -43.92 24.42
CA LEU A 907 7.85 -44.71 24.63
C LEU A 907 8.03 -45.79 25.71
N GLY A 908 9.18 -46.46 25.75
CA GLY A 908 9.51 -47.41 26.81
C GLY A 908 9.54 -46.77 28.20
N ARG A 909 10.04 -45.53 28.31
CA ARG A 909 10.07 -44.77 29.56
C ARG A 909 8.68 -44.35 30.03
N SER A 910 7.75 -44.06 29.12
CA SER A 910 6.37 -43.66 29.48
C SER A 910 5.53 -44.82 30.06
N LEU A 911 5.89 -46.07 29.75
CA LEU A 911 5.20 -47.28 30.22
C LEU A 911 5.74 -47.83 31.55
N ASN A 912 6.83 -47.26 32.08
CA ASN A 912 7.50 -47.77 33.26
C ASN A 912 7.22 -46.87 34.48
N SER A 913 6.33 -47.30 35.38
CA SER A 913 5.86 -46.50 36.53
C SER A 913 6.88 -46.28 37.66
N ASN A 914 8.07 -46.86 37.57
CA ASN A 914 9.08 -46.84 38.64
C ASN A 914 10.19 -45.76 38.44
N TYR A 915 9.96 -44.71 37.64
CA TYR A 915 11.01 -43.75 37.27
C TYR A 915 10.55 -42.30 37.33
N PHE A 916 11.48 -41.39 37.66
CA PHE A 916 11.23 -39.95 37.58
C PHE A 916 11.01 -39.45 36.14
N PHE A 917 11.39 -40.23 35.11
CA PHE A 917 11.18 -39.86 33.71
C PHE A 917 9.76 -40.11 33.19
N THR A 918 8.92 -40.90 33.88
CA THR A 918 7.61 -41.29 33.34
C THR A 918 6.73 -40.09 33.01
N PRO A 919 6.56 -39.08 33.89
CA PRO A 919 5.74 -37.90 33.56
C PRO A 919 6.33 -37.08 32.41
N ILE A 920 7.66 -37.02 32.32
CA ILE A 920 8.38 -36.31 31.24
C ILE A 920 8.15 -37.03 29.91
N ALA A 921 8.38 -38.34 29.86
CA ALA A 921 8.17 -39.15 28.66
C ALA A 921 6.71 -39.14 28.19
N VAL A 922 5.74 -39.15 29.11
CA VAL A 922 4.31 -39.05 28.78
C VAL A 922 3.99 -37.74 28.06
N PHE A 923 4.53 -36.61 28.52
CA PHE A 923 4.34 -35.32 27.85
C PHE A 923 4.78 -35.36 26.38
N PHE A 924 5.97 -35.92 26.13
CA PHE A 924 6.56 -36.03 24.80
C PHE A 924 5.86 -37.05 23.88
N VAL A 925 5.20 -38.07 24.43
CA VAL A 925 4.48 -39.10 23.65
C VAL A 925 3.01 -38.71 23.36
N GLN A 926 2.40 -37.82 24.17
CA GLN A 926 1.00 -37.44 24.03
C GLN A 926 0.69 -36.52 22.83
N GLY A 927 1.70 -35.99 22.12
CA GLY A 927 1.57 -35.09 20.95
C GLY A 927 1.01 -35.71 19.66
N GLN A 928 0.09 -36.66 19.77
CA GLN A 928 -0.72 -37.25 18.67
C GLN A 928 0.01 -38.12 17.62
N ALA A 929 1.34 -38.26 17.65
CA ALA A 929 2.07 -39.32 16.94
C ALA A 929 3.46 -39.55 17.55
N ILE A 930 4.06 -40.73 17.35
CA ILE A 930 5.46 -41.07 17.73
C ILE A 930 6.50 -40.10 17.10
N TYR A 931 6.07 -39.19 16.22
CA TYR A 931 6.90 -38.27 15.44
C TYR A 931 6.63 -36.78 15.69
N ASN A 932 5.69 -36.39 16.56
CA ASN A 932 5.37 -34.98 16.81
C ASN A 932 5.50 -34.65 18.31
N TYR A 933 6.74 -34.42 18.74
CA TYR A 933 7.14 -34.30 20.15
C TYR A 933 6.84 -32.94 20.77
N ILE A 934 6.35 -31.97 20.00
CA ILE A 934 6.15 -30.58 20.44
C ILE A 934 4.73 -30.15 20.05
N PRO A 935 3.94 -29.59 20.98
CA PRO A 935 2.61 -29.05 20.67
C PRO A 935 2.66 -27.93 19.63
N ASP A 936 1.54 -27.69 18.95
CA ASP A 936 1.49 -26.70 17.88
C ASP A 936 1.74 -25.26 18.40
N THR A 937 1.61 -25.04 19.71
CA THR A 937 1.99 -23.81 20.42
C THR A 937 3.38 -23.30 20.04
N HIS A 938 4.36 -24.20 19.89
CA HIS A 938 5.75 -23.80 19.72
C HIS A 938 6.09 -23.32 18.30
N HIS A 939 5.25 -23.57 17.30
CA HIS A 939 5.59 -23.21 15.91
C HIS A 939 5.73 -21.70 15.71
N ALA A 940 6.66 -21.29 14.83
CA ALA A 940 6.90 -19.89 14.51
C ALA A 940 5.65 -19.20 13.92
N PHE A 941 4.84 -19.93 13.13
CA PHE A 941 3.59 -19.40 12.59
C PHE A 941 2.54 -19.08 13.67
N THR A 942 2.57 -19.79 14.81
CA THR A 942 1.69 -19.52 15.97
C THR A 942 2.00 -18.14 16.55
N TYR A 943 3.28 -17.83 16.75
CA TYR A 943 3.75 -16.54 17.23
C TYR A 943 3.48 -15.41 16.22
N TYR A 944 3.78 -15.63 14.93
CA TYR A 944 3.47 -14.67 13.87
C TYR A 944 1.97 -14.32 13.84
N THR A 945 1.11 -15.33 13.88
CA THR A 945 -0.35 -15.13 13.83
C THR A 945 -0.84 -14.36 15.06
N ALA A 946 -0.29 -14.62 16.24
CA ALA A 946 -0.66 -13.89 17.46
C ALA A 946 -0.26 -12.42 17.40
N VAL A 947 0.95 -12.10 16.91
CA VAL A 947 1.42 -10.73 16.76
C VAL A 947 0.61 -9.99 15.69
N LYS A 948 0.39 -10.62 14.53
CA LYS A 948 -0.43 -10.08 13.42
C LYS A 948 -1.82 -9.63 13.87
N TYR A 949 -2.44 -10.35 14.82
CA TYR A 949 -3.75 -10.02 15.35
C TYR A 949 -3.73 -9.23 16.66
N GLY A 950 -2.57 -8.70 17.08
CA GLY A 950 -2.44 -7.89 18.30
C GLY A 950 -2.82 -8.63 19.58
N LEU A 951 -2.52 -9.93 19.65
CA LEU A 951 -2.84 -10.78 20.81
C LEU A 951 -1.76 -10.76 21.89
N PHE A 952 -0.56 -10.28 21.53
CA PHE A 952 0.42 -9.75 22.48
C PHE A 952 0.21 -8.23 22.65
N PRO A 953 0.67 -7.63 23.76
CA PRO A 953 0.45 -6.22 24.08
C PRO A 953 0.83 -5.23 22.98
#